data_AF-A0A8J7PS92-F1
#
_entry.id   AF-A0A8J7PS92-F1
#
_cell.length_a   1.000
_cell.length_b   1.000
_cell.length_c   1.000
_cell.angle_alpha   90.00
_cell.angle_beta   90.00
_cell.angle_gamma   90.00
#
_symmetry.space_group_name_H-M   'P 1'
#
loop_
_entity.id
_entity.type
_entity.pdbx_description
1 polymer ?
#
loop_
_entity_poly.entity_id
_entity_poly.type
_entity_poly.pdbx_seq_one_letter_code
_entity_poly.pdbx_strand_id
1 'polypeptide(L)'
;MSKPRPGRPQNFFFDLACFLPALAVFSLAAFVRHPAIALALIVGNALTMAAVTHALHRGRKTSFASKLAPGAVAYFVLLAAYAAVFALVAFFPSRLILGSASLAAALLLSAAVFVLLLAPWRAWPAFGLAPLFDDLFPARKPGGMPATIERSVDLAHRLTGREDLFFPQGLVVSLSLFVLTFGAFAIAEIGIELDETTRLIALAVYALVCAPLAHWLIVRASFGALLAQRDLMRRTRGRRDAVQKREPTWAEPEAVSAPAEASAPPPAPIDQAELDAALLRHARGCQGKAALGALAQGADPNFVPAPGDRDQRSVIVLACVAQDLALLRALIAKGADINRMHAGLAPLIAATRDSYQGRPDVVITLLTNGADPHCVDADGNTPLHFAVRAAEPTVAALLCDASAPIDAVNREGYTPLAIACALGRGDLARFLLERRADVEIEAALPALIAAAAAPDDNTDTVKLLLKRGARVDATDGHGRAALAVAAQHDNAHIATVLLKAGAAIGATDALGVTALMEAAIAGADEALDVLGANAPVLEQADHTGRTALMFAAESINADDAFVDRLLALGASRDTATADGRRAVDFAAAAGRWSIVALLDPGYVLPANVDTSSAPAASAREDSPAHLLDALRFGHWQIADSFAEAQRGWPMAQRAQLFFDLAAHGDPAARAWLIDHGLDPNACLPGGLSLAGALLVQLPTSLAALRELVDAGAQVTGVGMLDPLFDAIARYPERREELEALALTMIERGADIFAADANRQTPLARAVAGGSASVAQALLARGVDPNLRDRHGRSPLFAAFALPASLADATTRALIRAGADPELAAANGETPLGLALGSPQSSLRAWFDWAEWKLPKRALRAADLPAAAQLGDAAAVAKLIDLGFPVDAHDAKGASALMRAAGAGRADIVKLLLERGADVAQTTVSGATPLSAAVSARRQNVVEALLERGVTVDQRMPGGGTVLMIAAALGYPDIVAALLARGADANAQDEHGTRPLHAAAQFAFAHRDTARARQTLELLVGKGAELDACDDRGDSALHILLGARAEPRSVGDQQHLQSLLSLFLVGRADVNLQDDRGVSPLHACAMHGLILPARALLAARADPEAADSMGRTPREVADLLGFIDVAAELTVRLPGAMPLPGQPAAQR
;
A
#
# COMPACT_ATOMS: atom_id res chain seq x y z
N MET A 1 10.81 -29.19 5.04
CA MET A 1 10.58 -30.63 5.33
C MET A 1 10.56 -31.42 4.03
N SER A 2 10.72 -32.74 4.13
CA SER A 2 10.72 -33.81 3.11
C SER A 2 9.96 -33.59 1.78
N LYS A 3 10.48 -34.22 0.71
CA LYS A 3 9.74 -34.49 -0.54
C LYS A 3 8.42 -35.25 -0.26
N PRO A 4 7.35 -35.01 -1.04
CA PRO A 4 6.14 -35.83 -0.96
C PRO A 4 6.41 -37.28 -1.40
N ARG A 5 5.71 -38.24 -0.78
CA ARG A 5 5.60 -39.63 -1.26
C ARG A 5 4.32 -39.78 -2.11
N PRO A 6 4.29 -40.67 -3.13
CA PRO A 6 3.10 -40.92 -3.92
C PRO A 6 2.05 -41.70 -3.10
N GLY A 7 0.75 -41.45 -3.34
CA GLY A 7 -0.34 -42.06 -2.57
C GLY A 7 -1.65 -42.21 -3.34
N ARG A 8 -1.83 -43.38 -3.97
CA ARG A 8 -3.06 -44.00 -4.56
C ARG A 8 -3.89 -43.21 -5.60
N PRO A 9 -4.41 -43.89 -6.64
CA PRO A 9 -5.49 -43.36 -7.48
C PRO A 9 -6.87 -43.56 -6.83
N GLN A 10 -7.81 -42.63 -7.04
CA GLN A 10 -9.22 -42.75 -6.64
C GLN A 10 -10.17 -42.02 -7.62
N ASN A 11 -11.48 -42.22 -7.45
CA ASN A 11 -12.48 -42.15 -8.52
C ASN A 11 -13.21 -40.80 -8.62
N PHE A 12 -13.19 -40.19 -9.81
CA PHE A 12 -13.91 -38.95 -10.16
C PHE A 12 -15.40 -38.92 -9.76
N PHE A 13 -16.10 -40.05 -9.88
CA PHE A 13 -17.53 -40.14 -9.51
C PHE A 13 -17.79 -39.94 -8.01
N PHE A 14 -16.81 -40.16 -7.13
CA PHE A 14 -16.95 -39.90 -5.70
C PHE A 14 -16.86 -38.40 -5.39
N ASP A 15 -15.89 -37.70 -5.98
CA ASP A 15 -15.77 -36.23 -5.92
C ASP A 15 -17.05 -35.54 -6.43
N LEU A 16 -17.73 -36.13 -7.44
CA LEU A 16 -18.97 -35.58 -8.00
C LEU A 16 -20.19 -35.85 -7.09
N ALA A 17 -20.29 -37.02 -6.46
CA ALA A 17 -21.38 -37.34 -5.53
C ALA A 17 -21.45 -36.38 -4.33
N CYS A 18 -20.33 -35.76 -3.97
CA CYS A 18 -20.22 -34.72 -2.94
C CYS A 18 -21.11 -33.48 -3.21
N PHE A 19 -21.50 -33.21 -4.46
CA PHE A 19 -22.36 -32.06 -4.80
C PHE A 19 -23.87 -32.35 -4.66
N LEU A 20 -24.27 -33.62 -4.52
CA LEU A 20 -25.69 -34.00 -4.44
C LEU A 20 -26.46 -33.34 -3.28
N PRO A 21 -25.92 -33.15 -2.06
CA PRO A 21 -26.61 -32.42 -0.99
C PRO A 21 -26.88 -30.95 -1.35
N ALA A 22 -25.94 -30.28 -2.04
CA ALA A 22 -26.12 -28.90 -2.49
C ALA A 22 -27.24 -28.82 -3.54
N LEU A 23 -27.22 -29.72 -4.54
CA LEU A 23 -28.25 -29.80 -5.58
C LEU A 23 -29.64 -30.12 -5.01
N ALA A 24 -29.73 -30.96 -3.98
CA ALA A 24 -30.98 -31.23 -3.27
C ALA A 24 -31.54 -29.97 -2.59
N VAL A 25 -30.69 -29.19 -1.91
CA VAL A 25 -31.10 -27.92 -1.29
C VAL A 25 -31.49 -26.87 -2.34
N PHE A 26 -30.73 -26.75 -3.43
CA PHE A 26 -31.08 -25.86 -4.54
C PHE A 26 -32.42 -26.24 -5.19
N SER A 27 -32.77 -27.54 -5.26
CA SER A 27 -34.04 -27.99 -5.86
C SER A 27 -35.30 -27.47 -5.15
N LEU A 28 -35.21 -27.14 -3.85
CA LEU A 28 -36.32 -26.53 -3.10
C LEU A 28 -36.78 -25.21 -3.71
N ALA A 29 -35.86 -24.45 -4.33
CA ALA A 29 -36.17 -23.18 -4.96
C ALA A 29 -36.99 -23.30 -6.25
N ALA A 30 -37.04 -24.48 -6.87
CA ALA A 30 -37.94 -24.73 -7.99
C ALA A 30 -39.41 -24.70 -7.55
N PHE A 31 -39.70 -25.26 -6.37
CA PHE A 31 -41.07 -25.50 -5.90
C PHE A 31 -41.63 -24.42 -4.96
N VAL A 32 -40.77 -23.60 -4.34
CA VAL A 32 -41.18 -22.57 -3.37
C VAL A 32 -40.83 -21.18 -3.89
N ARG A 33 -41.85 -20.33 -4.11
CA ARG A 33 -41.71 -18.90 -4.37
C ARG A 33 -41.97 -18.10 -3.10
N HIS A 34 -40.91 -17.76 -2.39
CA HIS A 34 -40.96 -16.93 -1.18
C HIS A 34 -39.55 -16.35 -0.93
N PRO A 35 -39.39 -15.08 -0.51
CA PRO A 35 -38.06 -14.48 -0.35
C PRO A 35 -37.15 -15.23 0.66
N ALA A 36 -37.72 -15.97 1.62
CA ALA A 36 -36.95 -16.84 2.52
C ALA A 36 -36.15 -17.94 1.79
N ILE A 37 -36.46 -18.23 0.51
CA ILE A 37 -35.72 -19.21 -0.30
C ILE A 37 -34.28 -18.77 -0.57
N ALA A 38 -33.95 -17.48 -0.48
CA ALA A 38 -32.57 -16.99 -0.53
C ALA A 38 -31.70 -17.64 0.56
N LEU A 39 -32.26 -17.90 1.76
CA LEU A 39 -31.55 -18.59 2.83
C LEU A 39 -31.19 -20.03 2.44
N ALA A 40 -32.11 -20.75 1.79
CA ALA A 40 -31.84 -22.09 1.27
C ALA A 40 -30.75 -22.07 0.17
N LEU A 41 -30.77 -21.08 -0.72
CA LEU A 41 -29.73 -20.93 -1.75
C LEU A 41 -28.34 -20.62 -1.12
N ILE A 42 -28.28 -19.81 -0.06
CA ILE A 42 -27.03 -19.55 0.68
C ILE A 42 -26.54 -20.83 1.42
N VAL A 43 -27.44 -21.66 1.96
CA VAL A 43 -27.07 -23.00 2.48
C VAL A 43 -26.52 -23.90 1.36
N GLY A 44 -27.14 -23.94 0.19
CA GLY A 44 -26.66 -24.70 -0.97
C GLY A 44 -25.24 -24.28 -1.43
N ASN A 45 -24.92 -22.98 -1.35
CA ASN A 45 -23.57 -22.49 -1.60
C ASN A 45 -22.54 -23.01 -0.58
N ALA A 46 -22.88 -23.00 0.71
CA ALA A 46 -22.00 -23.53 1.74
C ALA A 46 -21.68 -25.02 1.51
N LEU A 47 -22.68 -25.83 1.16
CA LEU A 47 -22.51 -27.23 0.76
C LEU A 47 -21.62 -27.36 -0.51
N THR A 48 -21.78 -26.45 -1.47
CA THR A 48 -20.96 -26.41 -2.69
C THR A 48 -19.49 -26.09 -2.39
N MET A 49 -19.21 -25.14 -1.50
CA MET A 49 -17.84 -24.81 -1.04
C MET A 49 -17.18 -26.01 -0.33
N ALA A 50 -17.97 -26.74 0.45
CA ALA A 50 -17.55 -27.93 1.17
C ALA A 50 -17.14 -29.09 0.21
N ALA A 51 -17.85 -29.23 -0.91
CA ALA A 51 -17.53 -30.17 -2.00
C ALA A 51 -16.35 -29.71 -2.87
N VAL A 52 -16.23 -28.41 -3.19
CA VAL A 52 -15.08 -27.87 -3.96
C VAL A 52 -13.76 -28.03 -3.19
N THR A 53 -13.77 -27.74 -1.89
CA THR A 53 -12.63 -28.05 -1.00
C THR A 53 -12.37 -29.55 -0.87
N HIS A 54 -13.23 -30.45 -1.40
CA HIS A 54 -12.93 -31.89 -1.48
C HIS A 54 -11.97 -32.16 -2.61
N ALA A 55 -12.41 -31.86 -3.83
CA ALA A 55 -11.66 -32.16 -5.04
C ALA A 55 -10.25 -31.53 -5.06
N LEU A 56 -10.02 -30.45 -4.29
CA LEU A 56 -8.75 -29.74 -4.22
C LEU A 56 -7.73 -30.30 -3.21
N HIS A 57 -8.14 -30.83 -2.05
CA HIS A 57 -7.20 -31.16 -0.96
C HIS A 57 -6.66 -32.60 -1.01
N ARG A 58 -6.24 -33.03 -2.20
CA ARG A 58 -5.82 -34.42 -2.52
C ARG A 58 -4.52 -34.84 -1.83
N GLY A 59 -4.61 -35.32 -0.58
CA GLY A 59 -3.45 -35.86 0.13
C GLY A 59 -3.60 -36.37 1.57
N ARG A 60 -4.79 -36.29 2.21
CA ARG A 60 -5.00 -36.76 3.60
C ARG A 60 -6.20 -37.72 3.75
N LYS A 61 -6.22 -38.46 4.86
CA LYS A 61 -7.26 -39.47 5.22
C LYS A 61 -8.38 -38.83 6.05
N THR A 62 -9.15 -38.00 5.39
CA THR A 62 -10.13 -37.09 5.97
C THR A 62 -11.58 -37.69 5.79
N SER A 63 -12.73 -37.12 6.25
CA SER A 63 -14.10 -37.73 6.18
C SER A 63 -15.26 -36.78 5.73
N PHE A 64 -16.32 -37.24 5.03
CA PHE A 64 -17.44 -36.42 4.46
C PHE A 64 -18.57 -36.21 5.46
N ALA A 65 -18.45 -36.85 6.61
CA ALA A 65 -19.10 -36.46 7.86
C ALA A 65 -18.12 -35.66 8.76
N SER A 66 -17.04 -35.08 8.21
CA SER A 66 -16.10 -34.19 8.93
C SER A 66 -15.70 -32.91 8.16
N LYS A 67 -16.60 -32.49 7.26
CA LYS A 67 -16.59 -31.60 6.06
C LYS A 67 -17.65 -30.25 5.93
N LEU A 68 -18.97 -29.99 5.52
CA LEU A 68 -20.44 -29.71 5.99
C LEU A 68 -20.83 -28.53 6.93
N ALA A 69 -21.11 -28.85 8.20
CA ALA A 69 -21.10 -27.99 9.39
C ALA A 69 -19.71 -27.28 9.54
N PRO A 70 -18.87 -27.40 10.60
CA PRO A 70 -17.59 -26.68 10.75
C PRO A 70 -17.09 -25.72 9.64
N GLY A 71 -16.02 -26.02 8.89
CA GLY A 71 -15.43 -25.05 7.94
C GLY A 71 -16.41 -24.45 6.91
N ALA A 72 -17.47 -25.18 6.54
CA ALA A 72 -18.49 -24.71 5.61
C ALA A 72 -19.66 -23.94 6.27
N VAL A 73 -19.92 -24.08 7.57
CA VAL A 73 -20.83 -23.17 8.31
C VAL A 73 -20.12 -21.86 8.68
N ALA A 74 -18.80 -21.87 8.90
CA ALA A 74 -18.03 -20.62 8.91
C ALA A 74 -18.14 -19.88 7.56
N TYR A 75 -18.02 -20.61 6.44
CA TYR A 75 -18.28 -20.03 5.12
C TYR A 75 -19.73 -19.57 4.93
N PHE A 76 -20.72 -20.35 5.40
CA PHE A 76 -22.14 -19.95 5.39
C PHE A 76 -22.37 -18.61 6.07
N VAL A 77 -21.81 -18.40 7.27
CA VAL A 77 -21.99 -17.16 8.02
C VAL A 77 -21.21 -15.98 7.42
N LEU A 78 -20.01 -16.21 6.88
CA LEU A 78 -19.31 -15.21 6.06
C LEU A 78 -20.13 -14.78 4.84
N LEU A 79 -20.69 -15.75 4.10
CA LEU A 79 -21.52 -15.48 2.92
C LEU A 79 -22.87 -14.85 3.30
N ALA A 80 -23.48 -15.22 4.43
CA ALA A 80 -24.71 -14.65 4.94
C ALA A 80 -24.52 -13.21 5.45
N ALA A 81 -23.38 -12.90 6.10
CA ALA A 81 -23.02 -11.55 6.47
C ALA A 81 -22.79 -10.67 5.22
N TYR A 82 -22.07 -11.18 4.22
CA TYR A 82 -21.94 -10.51 2.93
C TYR A 82 -23.30 -10.34 2.23
N ALA A 83 -24.20 -11.32 2.32
CA ALA A 83 -25.56 -11.23 1.80
C ALA A 83 -26.45 -10.21 2.54
N ALA A 84 -26.24 -9.99 3.84
CA ALA A 84 -26.90 -8.92 4.59
C ALA A 84 -26.40 -7.54 4.15
N VAL A 85 -25.09 -7.37 3.93
CA VAL A 85 -24.52 -6.14 3.34
C VAL A 85 -25.02 -5.94 1.91
N PHE A 86 -25.10 -7.00 1.10
CA PHE A 86 -25.68 -6.99 -0.24
C PHE A 86 -27.14 -6.52 -0.23
N ALA A 87 -27.96 -7.05 0.69
CA ALA A 87 -29.33 -6.60 0.88
C ALA A 87 -29.38 -5.10 1.22
N LEU A 88 -28.64 -4.65 2.24
CA LEU A 88 -28.65 -3.25 2.68
C LEU A 88 -28.18 -2.27 1.57
N VAL A 89 -27.15 -2.64 0.80
CA VAL A 89 -26.50 -1.75 -0.18
C VAL A 89 -27.17 -1.80 -1.56
N ALA A 90 -27.68 -2.96 -2.01
CA ALA A 90 -28.27 -3.11 -3.35
C ALA A 90 -29.80 -3.00 -3.42
N PHE A 91 -30.54 -3.28 -2.34
CA PHE A 91 -32.02 -3.31 -2.37
C PHE A 91 -32.67 -1.95 -2.64
N PHE A 92 -32.10 -0.86 -2.13
CA PHE A 92 -32.62 0.48 -2.36
C PHE A 92 -32.34 0.96 -3.80
N PRO A 93 -31.10 0.89 -4.34
CA PRO A 93 -30.85 1.23 -5.74
C PRO A 93 -31.59 0.36 -6.77
N SER A 94 -31.74 -0.96 -6.53
CA SER A 94 -32.46 -1.83 -7.47
C SER A 94 -33.95 -1.47 -7.57
N ARG A 95 -34.60 -1.19 -6.43
CA ARG A 95 -35.98 -0.70 -6.41
C ARG A 95 -36.13 0.68 -7.05
N LEU A 96 -35.15 1.58 -6.91
CA LEU A 96 -35.18 2.88 -7.59
C LEU A 96 -35.17 2.73 -9.12
N ILE A 97 -34.35 1.83 -9.68
CA ILE A 97 -34.30 1.57 -11.13
C ILE A 97 -35.61 0.95 -11.62
N LEU A 98 -36.13 -0.06 -10.92
CA LEU A 98 -37.38 -0.74 -11.32
C LEU A 98 -38.61 0.17 -11.19
N GLY A 99 -38.63 1.09 -10.22
CA GLY A 99 -39.69 2.10 -10.09
C GLY A 99 -39.52 3.28 -11.04
N SER A 100 -38.29 3.66 -11.41
CA SER A 100 -38.00 4.72 -12.37
C SER A 100 -36.61 4.58 -13.00
N ALA A 101 -36.57 4.28 -14.30
CA ALA A 101 -35.34 4.16 -15.09
C ALA A 101 -34.67 5.54 -15.26
N SER A 102 -33.85 5.93 -14.28
CA SER A 102 -33.16 7.22 -14.21
C SER A 102 -31.65 7.05 -14.11
N LEU A 103 -30.90 8.00 -14.67
CA LEU A 103 -29.43 8.02 -14.60
C LEU A 103 -28.92 8.02 -13.16
N ALA A 104 -29.59 8.74 -12.25
CA ALA A 104 -29.25 8.76 -10.84
C ALA A 104 -29.39 7.38 -10.18
N ALA A 105 -30.46 6.64 -10.47
CA ALA A 105 -30.64 5.28 -9.95
C ALA A 105 -29.61 4.29 -10.53
N ALA A 106 -29.26 4.42 -11.82
CA ALA A 106 -28.21 3.63 -12.46
C ALA A 106 -26.80 3.90 -11.86
N LEU A 107 -26.49 5.16 -11.57
CA LEU A 107 -25.24 5.54 -10.89
C LEU A 107 -25.22 5.06 -9.43
N LEU A 108 -26.33 5.14 -8.70
CA LEU A 108 -26.45 4.60 -7.34
C LEU A 108 -26.27 3.07 -7.30
N LEU A 109 -26.83 2.33 -8.27
CA LEU A 109 -26.59 0.88 -8.37
C LEU A 109 -25.14 0.58 -8.74
N SER A 110 -24.54 1.37 -9.64
CA SER A 110 -23.12 1.20 -10.01
C SER A 110 -22.19 1.42 -8.81
N ALA A 111 -22.46 2.45 -8.00
CA ALA A 111 -21.76 2.71 -6.74
C ALA A 111 -21.99 1.59 -5.71
N ALA A 112 -23.22 1.08 -5.59
CA ALA A 112 -23.54 -0.05 -4.72
C ALA A 112 -22.78 -1.33 -5.12
N VAL A 113 -22.70 -1.65 -6.42
CA VAL A 113 -21.89 -2.79 -6.93
C VAL A 113 -20.41 -2.58 -6.63
N PHE A 114 -19.88 -1.36 -6.83
CA PHE A 114 -18.48 -1.04 -6.50
C PHE A 114 -18.17 -1.20 -5.00
N VAL A 115 -19.05 -0.69 -4.12
CA VAL A 115 -18.95 -0.88 -2.67
C VAL A 115 -19.01 -2.36 -2.30
N LEU A 116 -19.87 -3.17 -2.94
CA LEU A 116 -19.97 -4.60 -2.68
C LEU A 116 -18.77 -5.42 -3.17
N LEU A 117 -18.09 -4.96 -4.24
CA LEU A 117 -16.83 -5.56 -4.68
C LEU A 117 -15.63 -5.14 -3.80
N LEU A 118 -15.70 -3.98 -3.14
CA LEU A 118 -14.69 -3.52 -2.17
C LEU A 118 -14.96 -3.95 -0.72
N ALA A 119 -16.19 -4.28 -0.34
CA ALA A 119 -16.54 -4.69 1.03
C ALA A 119 -15.65 -5.82 1.60
N PRO A 120 -15.30 -6.89 0.86
CA PRO A 120 -14.38 -7.91 1.36
C PRO A 120 -12.89 -7.55 1.19
N TRP A 121 -12.50 -6.34 0.77
CA TRP A 121 -11.13 -5.99 0.35
C TRP A 121 -10.01 -6.41 1.32
N ARG A 122 -10.20 -6.29 2.64
CA ARG A 122 -9.22 -6.75 3.65
C ARG A 122 -9.49 -8.15 4.21
N ALA A 123 -10.64 -8.75 3.91
CA ALA A 123 -11.10 -10.03 4.43
C ALA A 123 -11.22 -11.13 3.35
N TRP A 124 -10.95 -10.83 2.09
CA TRP A 124 -11.20 -11.74 0.96
C TRP A 124 -10.55 -13.13 1.12
N PRO A 125 -9.31 -13.30 1.65
CA PRO A 125 -8.75 -14.64 1.85
C PRO A 125 -9.57 -15.47 2.84
N ALA A 126 -10.30 -14.85 3.77
CA ALA A 126 -11.08 -15.57 4.77
C ALA A 126 -12.18 -16.44 4.15
N PHE A 127 -12.77 -16.00 3.04
CA PHE A 127 -13.81 -16.75 2.34
C PHE A 127 -13.27 -18.05 1.70
N GLY A 128 -11.99 -18.10 1.30
CA GLY A 128 -11.36 -19.34 0.81
C GLY A 128 -10.53 -20.10 1.84
N LEU A 129 -10.11 -19.44 2.93
CA LEU A 129 -9.37 -20.04 4.03
C LEU A 129 -10.29 -20.65 5.09
N ALA A 130 -11.45 -20.07 5.41
CA ALA A 130 -12.36 -20.63 6.43
C ALA A 130 -12.74 -22.12 6.19
N PRO A 131 -13.04 -22.58 4.95
CA PRO A 131 -13.28 -23.99 4.69
C PRO A 131 -12.00 -24.82 4.44
N LEU A 132 -10.81 -24.32 4.81
CA LEU A 132 -9.52 -25.02 4.74
C LEU A 132 -8.61 -24.77 5.96
N PHE A 133 -8.97 -23.86 6.87
CA PHE A 133 -8.06 -23.30 7.87
C PHE A 133 -7.51 -24.39 8.77
N ASP A 134 -8.38 -25.28 9.23
CA ASP A 134 -8.08 -26.31 10.22
C ASP A 134 -7.46 -27.58 9.61
N ASP A 135 -7.53 -27.72 8.28
CA ASP A 135 -6.73 -28.68 7.52
C ASP A 135 -5.29 -28.15 7.31
N LEU A 136 -5.12 -26.85 7.07
CA LEU A 136 -3.82 -26.22 6.79
C LEU A 136 -3.03 -25.85 8.04
N PHE A 137 -3.75 -25.39 9.06
CA PHE A 137 -3.31 -25.07 10.40
C PHE A 137 -4.08 -25.95 11.39
N PRO A 138 -3.80 -27.28 11.42
CA PRO A 138 -4.37 -28.19 12.39
C PRO A 138 -3.71 -27.92 13.75
N ALA A 139 -4.11 -26.83 14.36
CA ALA A 139 -3.73 -26.43 15.69
C ALA A 139 -4.55 -27.26 16.71
N ARG A 140 -4.14 -27.29 17.98
CA ARG A 140 -4.23 -28.50 18.82
C ARG A 140 -5.64 -29.01 19.24
N LYS A 141 -6.79 -28.45 18.80
CA LYS A 141 -8.14 -28.85 19.29
C LYS A 141 -9.41 -28.85 18.35
N PRO A 142 -9.41 -28.87 17.00
CA PRO A 142 -10.64 -28.97 16.17
C PRO A 142 -12.01 -28.24 16.49
N GLY A 143 -12.03 -26.94 16.83
CA GLY A 143 -13.06 -25.87 17.19
C GLY A 143 -14.56 -25.82 16.80
N GLY A 144 -15.15 -24.64 17.11
CA GLY A 144 -16.53 -24.19 16.80
C GLY A 144 -16.52 -23.04 15.75
N MET A 145 -17.50 -22.11 15.64
CA MET A 145 -17.78 -21.39 14.36
C MET A 145 -17.09 -20.05 13.92
N PRO A 146 -17.42 -18.87 14.45
CA PRO A 146 -16.94 -17.56 13.96
C PRO A 146 -15.44 -17.18 14.15
N ALA A 147 -14.53 -18.11 14.39
CA ALA A 147 -13.07 -17.94 14.62
C ALA A 147 -12.15 -18.94 13.92
N THR A 148 -12.72 -19.87 13.16
CA THR A 148 -12.20 -20.05 11.80
C THR A 148 -12.84 -19.02 10.85
N ILE A 149 -13.82 -18.22 11.28
CA ILE A 149 -14.02 -16.89 10.70
C ILE A 149 -12.93 -15.93 11.19
N GLU A 150 -12.95 -15.43 12.43
CA GLU A 150 -11.93 -14.60 13.11
C GLU A 150 -10.48 -14.96 12.74
N ARG A 151 -9.96 -16.17 13.02
CA ARG A 151 -8.56 -16.50 12.63
C ARG A 151 -8.33 -16.50 11.12
N SER A 152 -9.34 -16.76 10.29
CA SER A 152 -9.21 -16.60 8.83
C SER A 152 -9.31 -15.14 8.40
N VAL A 153 -10.06 -14.30 9.12
CA VAL A 153 -10.25 -12.85 8.90
C VAL A 153 -9.00 -12.08 9.36
N ASP A 154 -8.43 -12.44 10.49
CA ASP A 154 -7.16 -11.92 10.96
C ASP A 154 -5.97 -12.50 10.16
N LEU A 155 -5.94 -13.79 9.79
CA LEU A 155 -4.95 -14.25 8.82
C LEU A 155 -5.11 -13.53 7.47
N ALA A 156 -6.34 -13.22 7.04
CA ALA A 156 -6.60 -12.37 5.89
C ALA A 156 -6.08 -10.93 6.07
N HIS A 157 -6.28 -10.31 7.24
CA HIS A 157 -5.74 -8.99 7.56
C HIS A 157 -4.21 -9.01 7.63
N ARG A 158 -3.60 -10.06 8.19
CA ARG A 158 -2.14 -10.25 8.24
C ARG A 158 -1.54 -10.61 6.87
N LEU A 159 -2.31 -11.20 5.96
CA LEU A 159 -1.92 -11.43 4.56
C LEU A 159 -2.07 -10.16 3.68
N THR A 160 -3.10 -9.34 3.91
CA THR A 160 -3.41 -8.14 3.09
C THR A 160 -2.82 -6.84 3.63
N GLY A 161 -2.41 -6.80 4.91
CA GLY A 161 -2.01 -5.57 5.61
C GLY A 161 -0.53 -5.17 5.51
N ARG A 162 0.25 -5.69 4.55
CA ARG A 162 1.70 -5.37 4.43
C ARG A 162 2.22 -5.05 3.02
N GLU A 163 1.57 -5.49 1.94
CA GLU A 163 1.98 -5.20 0.55
C GLU A 163 0.75 -5.21 -0.38
N ASP A 164 0.69 -4.31 -1.37
CA ASP A 164 -0.41 -4.22 -2.37
C ASP A 164 -0.48 -5.41 -3.35
N LEU A 165 0.42 -6.40 -3.20
CA LEU A 165 0.71 -7.47 -4.17
C LEU A 165 -0.43 -8.48 -4.42
N PHE A 166 -1.61 -8.29 -3.81
CA PHE A 166 -2.73 -9.23 -3.86
C PHE A 166 -4.02 -8.71 -4.52
N PHE A 167 -4.04 -7.47 -5.04
CA PHE A 167 -5.23 -6.87 -5.69
C PHE A 167 -5.97 -7.82 -6.67
N PRO A 168 -5.30 -8.51 -7.62
CA PRO A 168 -6.01 -9.34 -8.61
C PRO A 168 -6.67 -10.58 -8.01
N GLN A 169 -6.14 -11.10 -6.90
CA GLN A 169 -6.68 -12.29 -6.23
C GLN A 169 -7.91 -11.91 -5.39
N GLY A 170 -7.89 -10.75 -4.74
CA GLY A 170 -9.05 -10.20 -4.03
C GLY A 170 -10.23 -9.93 -4.94
N LEU A 171 -10.01 -9.27 -6.08
CA LEU A 171 -11.08 -8.97 -7.04
C LEU A 171 -11.79 -10.24 -7.56
N VAL A 172 -11.05 -11.32 -7.79
CA VAL A 172 -11.61 -12.63 -8.20
C VAL A 172 -12.53 -13.21 -7.11
N VAL A 173 -12.17 -13.06 -5.84
CA VAL A 173 -13.03 -13.48 -4.71
C VAL A 173 -14.24 -12.58 -4.57
N SER A 174 -14.06 -11.25 -4.60
CA SER A 174 -15.16 -10.27 -4.58
C SER A 174 -16.22 -10.56 -5.65
N LEU A 175 -15.77 -10.77 -6.90
CA LEU A 175 -16.67 -11.05 -8.03
C LEU A 175 -17.39 -12.40 -7.86
N SER A 176 -16.69 -13.41 -7.33
CA SER A 176 -17.28 -14.71 -7.04
C SER A 176 -18.38 -14.62 -5.97
N LEU A 177 -18.12 -13.90 -4.87
CA LEU A 177 -19.11 -13.64 -3.81
C LEU A 177 -20.30 -12.82 -4.32
N PHE A 178 -20.05 -11.82 -5.17
CA PHE A 178 -21.10 -11.02 -5.82
C PHE A 178 -22.01 -11.90 -6.68
N VAL A 179 -21.45 -12.74 -7.56
CA VAL A 179 -22.22 -13.64 -8.44
C VAL A 179 -23.05 -14.65 -7.62
N LEU A 180 -22.47 -15.24 -6.58
CA LEU A 180 -23.19 -16.14 -5.66
C LEU A 180 -24.38 -15.43 -4.99
N THR A 181 -24.16 -14.22 -4.48
CA THR A 181 -25.17 -13.50 -3.69
C THR A 181 -26.27 -12.90 -4.56
N PHE A 182 -25.90 -12.24 -5.67
CA PHE A 182 -26.84 -11.71 -6.65
C PHE A 182 -27.73 -12.81 -7.24
N GLY A 183 -27.14 -13.96 -7.61
CA GLY A 183 -27.91 -15.10 -8.13
C GLY A 183 -28.91 -15.67 -7.11
N ALA A 184 -28.51 -15.78 -5.84
CA ALA A 184 -29.43 -16.19 -4.77
C ALA A 184 -30.62 -15.23 -4.62
N PHE A 185 -30.37 -13.92 -4.65
CA PHE A 185 -31.41 -12.90 -4.49
C PHE A 185 -32.34 -12.83 -5.71
N ALA A 186 -31.80 -12.95 -6.93
CA ALA A 186 -32.60 -12.96 -8.16
C ALA A 186 -33.52 -14.18 -8.26
N ILE A 187 -33.03 -15.39 -7.94
CA ILE A 187 -33.85 -16.62 -7.95
C ILE A 187 -34.93 -16.59 -6.84
N ALA A 188 -34.64 -15.89 -5.74
CA ALA A 188 -35.57 -15.65 -4.63
C ALA A 188 -36.54 -14.48 -4.85
N GLU A 189 -36.54 -13.87 -6.05
CA GLU A 189 -37.39 -12.73 -6.43
C GLU A 189 -37.19 -11.48 -5.53
N ILE A 190 -36.02 -11.36 -4.85
CA ILE A 190 -35.70 -10.25 -3.94
C ILE A 190 -35.22 -9.04 -4.74
N GLY A 191 -36.18 -8.24 -5.21
CA GLY A 191 -35.91 -6.97 -5.91
C GLY A 191 -35.61 -7.13 -7.40
N ILE A 192 -35.87 -8.31 -7.97
CA ILE A 192 -35.99 -8.57 -9.41
C ILE A 192 -37.12 -9.60 -9.57
N GLU A 193 -38.13 -9.31 -10.39
CA GLU A 193 -39.16 -10.29 -10.75
C GLU A 193 -38.74 -11.05 -12.01
N LEU A 194 -38.90 -12.38 -12.01
CA LEU A 194 -38.55 -13.27 -13.12
C LEU A 194 -39.75 -14.12 -13.53
N ASP A 195 -39.90 -14.39 -14.83
CA ASP A 195 -40.85 -15.39 -15.30
C ASP A 195 -40.42 -16.80 -14.89
N GLU A 196 -41.38 -17.73 -14.79
CA GLU A 196 -41.15 -19.08 -14.27
C GLU A 196 -40.09 -19.86 -15.05
N THR A 197 -40.11 -19.72 -16.38
CA THR A 197 -39.14 -20.36 -17.28
C THR A 197 -37.73 -19.82 -17.07
N THR A 198 -37.53 -18.50 -17.06
CA THR A 198 -36.23 -17.87 -16.79
C THR A 198 -35.75 -18.17 -15.37
N ARG A 199 -36.62 -18.17 -14.36
CA ARG A 199 -36.27 -18.45 -12.96
C ARG A 199 -35.76 -19.89 -12.78
N LEU A 200 -36.38 -20.87 -13.45
CA LEU A 200 -35.93 -22.27 -13.43
C LEU A 200 -34.62 -22.47 -14.20
N ILE A 201 -34.44 -21.81 -15.35
CA ILE A 201 -33.18 -21.84 -16.11
C ILE A 201 -32.04 -21.19 -15.30
N ALA A 202 -32.30 -20.04 -14.69
CA ALA A 202 -31.35 -19.34 -13.82
C ALA A 202 -30.94 -20.21 -12.63
N LEU A 203 -31.90 -20.89 -11.97
CA LEU A 203 -31.61 -21.85 -10.90
C LEU A 203 -30.73 -23.02 -11.36
N ALA A 204 -30.99 -23.59 -12.54
CA ALA A 204 -30.17 -24.68 -13.09
C ALA A 204 -28.73 -24.23 -13.40
N VAL A 205 -28.55 -23.08 -14.07
CA VAL A 205 -27.23 -22.49 -14.37
C VAL A 205 -26.49 -22.12 -13.08
N TYR A 206 -27.20 -21.56 -12.10
CA TYR A 206 -26.64 -21.17 -10.81
C TYR A 206 -26.11 -22.38 -10.03
N ALA A 207 -26.92 -23.43 -9.91
CA ALA A 207 -26.60 -24.63 -9.14
C ALA A 207 -25.51 -25.50 -9.81
N LEU A 208 -25.51 -25.61 -11.14
CA LEU A 208 -24.61 -26.52 -11.89
C LEU A 208 -23.31 -25.84 -12.38
N VAL A 209 -23.31 -24.52 -12.59
CA VAL A 209 -22.17 -23.81 -13.21
C VAL A 209 -21.63 -22.71 -12.31
N CYS A 210 -22.47 -21.73 -11.94
CA CYS A 210 -21.98 -20.56 -11.21
C CYS A 210 -21.45 -20.91 -9.82
N ALA A 211 -22.20 -21.70 -9.04
CA ALA A 211 -21.80 -22.05 -7.69
C ALA A 211 -20.51 -22.89 -7.65
N PRO A 212 -20.35 -24.02 -8.39
CA PRO A 212 -19.09 -24.77 -8.37
C PRO A 212 -17.87 -23.95 -8.82
N LEU A 213 -18.01 -23.13 -9.86
CA LEU A 213 -16.90 -22.33 -10.40
C LEU A 213 -16.48 -21.19 -9.46
N ALA A 214 -17.44 -20.45 -8.90
CA ALA A 214 -17.18 -19.34 -7.98
C ALA A 214 -16.42 -19.84 -6.73
N HIS A 215 -16.90 -20.92 -6.11
CA HIS A 215 -16.23 -21.52 -4.95
C HIS A 215 -14.81 -22.01 -5.27
N TRP A 216 -14.57 -22.56 -6.48
CA TRP A 216 -13.22 -22.99 -6.90
C TRP A 216 -12.26 -21.81 -7.06
N LEU A 217 -12.73 -20.70 -7.63
CA LEU A 217 -11.96 -19.45 -7.72
C LEU A 217 -11.62 -18.89 -6.34
N ILE A 218 -12.58 -18.88 -5.41
CA ILE A 218 -12.39 -18.39 -4.04
C ILE A 218 -11.29 -19.19 -3.31
N VAL A 219 -11.33 -20.53 -3.37
CA VAL A 219 -10.29 -21.38 -2.77
C VAL A 219 -8.93 -21.17 -3.45
N ARG A 220 -8.89 -21.18 -4.79
CA ARG A 220 -7.63 -21.07 -5.55
C ARG A 220 -6.91 -19.74 -5.31
N ALA A 221 -7.64 -18.63 -5.28
CA ALA A 221 -7.09 -17.31 -4.98
C ALA A 221 -6.51 -17.26 -3.56
N SER A 222 -7.29 -17.70 -2.57
CA SER A 222 -6.93 -17.58 -1.15
C SER A 222 -5.74 -18.46 -0.77
N PHE A 223 -5.61 -19.64 -1.38
CA PHE A 223 -4.45 -20.50 -1.22
C PHE A 223 -3.20 -19.98 -1.95
N GLY A 224 -3.37 -19.24 -3.06
CA GLY A 224 -2.28 -18.59 -3.79
C GLY A 224 -1.55 -17.53 -2.96
N ALA A 225 -2.28 -16.66 -2.26
CA ALA A 225 -1.71 -15.66 -1.37
C ALA A 225 -0.85 -16.28 -0.26
N LEU A 226 -1.36 -17.35 0.37
CA LEU A 226 -0.68 -18.03 1.48
C LEU A 226 0.66 -18.68 1.07
N LEU A 227 0.76 -19.17 -0.18
CA LEU A 227 2.02 -19.72 -0.71
C LEU A 227 3.06 -18.63 -1.00
N ALA A 228 2.64 -17.48 -1.53
CA ALA A 228 3.53 -16.36 -1.87
C ALA A 228 4.29 -15.82 -0.65
N GLN A 229 3.59 -15.62 0.47
CA GLN A 229 4.17 -15.13 1.73
C GLN A 229 5.32 -16.04 2.23
N ARG A 230 5.18 -17.37 2.10
CA ARG A 230 6.19 -18.35 2.52
C ARG A 230 7.49 -18.30 1.71
N ASP A 231 7.43 -17.97 0.42
CA ASP A 231 8.64 -17.84 -0.39
C ASP A 231 9.26 -16.44 -0.29
N LEU A 232 8.49 -15.38 0.00
CA LEU A 232 9.03 -14.08 0.39
C LEU A 232 9.88 -14.17 1.67
N MET A 233 9.34 -14.82 2.72
CA MET A 233 10.03 -15.06 4.01
C MET A 233 11.33 -15.88 3.88
N ARG A 234 11.46 -16.69 2.82
CA ARG A 234 12.71 -17.40 2.50
C ARG A 234 13.74 -16.49 1.83
N ARG A 235 13.30 -15.62 0.91
CA ARG A 235 14.17 -14.68 0.20
C ARG A 235 14.73 -13.60 1.13
N THR A 236 13.93 -13.07 2.05
CA THR A 236 14.39 -12.05 3.01
C THR A 236 15.44 -12.59 3.97
N ARG A 237 15.26 -13.82 4.49
CA ARG A 237 16.22 -14.50 5.37
C ARG A 237 17.59 -14.67 4.68
N GLY A 238 17.61 -15.26 3.49
CA GLY A 238 18.85 -15.42 2.70
C GLY A 238 19.50 -14.11 2.25
N ARG A 239 18.77 -12.98 2.28
CA ARG A 239 19.33 -11.65 1.96
C ARG A 239 20.03 -11.01 3.17
N ARG A 240 19.59 -11.27 4.41
CA ARG A 240 20.33 -10.86 5.63
C ARG A 240 21.67 -11.58 5.72
N ASP A 241 21.68 -12.90 5.52
CA ASP A 241 22.87 -13.76 5.56
C ASP A 241 23.94 -13.36 4.52
N ALA A 242 23.54 -12.66 3.45
CA ALA A 242 24.42 -12.16 2.39
C ALA A 242 25.01 -10.76 2.66
N VAL A 243 24.31 -9.91 3.43
CA VAL A 243 24.79 -8.54 3.76
C VAL A 243 25.90 -8.60 4.81
N GLN A 244 25.79 -9.48 5.80
CA GLN A 244 26.74 -9.61 6.91
C GLN A 244 28.10 -10.26 6.53
N LYS A 245 28.46 -10.24 5.24
CA LYS A 245 29.70 -10.77 4.65
C LYS A 245 30.41 -9.80 3.70
N ARG A 246 30.01 -8.52 3.65
CA ARG A 246 30.64 -7.50 2.80
C ARG A 246 30.71 -6.13 3.47
N GLU A 247 31.69 -5.96 4.36
CA GLU A 247 32.22 -4.65 4.71
C GLU A 247 33.46 -4.34 3.85
N PRO A 248 33.51 -3.22 3.13
CA PRO A 248 34.73 -2.71 2.52
C PRO A 248 35.45 -1.77 3.50
N THR A 249 36.73 -2.02 3.76
CA THR A 249 37.62 -1.04 4.39
C THR A 249 37.81 0.17 3.47
N TRP A 250 37.45 1.35 3.94
CA TRP A 250 37.68 2.60 3.23
C TRP A 250 39.12 3.09 3.47
N ALA A 251 39.83 3.40 2.40
CA ALA A 251 41.12 4.10 2.46
C ALA A 251 40.89 5.62 2.41
N GLU A 252 41.81 6.38 3.00
CA GLU A 252 41.77 7.84 3.01
C GLU A 252 41.98 8.40 1.57
N PRO A 253 41.19 9.40 1.13
CA PRO A 253 41.41 10.06 -0.16
C PRO A 253 42.57 11.07 -0.07
N GLU A 254 43.54 10.95 -0.98
CA GLU A 254 44.67 11.87 -1.08
C GLU A 254 44.22 13.31 -1.44
N ALA A 255 44.95 14.30 -0.92
CA ALA A 255 44.60 15.70 -1.07
C ALA A 255 44.87 16.23 -2.50
N VAL A 256 43.81 16.65 -3.19
CA VAL A 256 43.91 17.41 -4.45
C VAL A 256 43.99 18.90 -4.14
N SER A 257 45.05 19.56 -4.62
CA SER A 257 45.34 20.97 -4.34
C SER A 257 44.36 21.94 -5.02
N ALA A 258 43.75 22.84 -4.25
CA ALA A 258 43.09 24.03 -4.77
C ALA A 258 44.11 25.10 -5.21
N PRO A 259 43.81 25.95 -6.21
CA PRO A 259 44.65 27.10 -6.57
C PRO A 259 44.70 28.16 -5.44
N ALA A 260 45.78 28.93 -5.37
CA ALA A 260 46.03 29.87 -4.28
C ALA A 260 45.11 31.11 -4.30
N GLU A 261 44.53 31.44 -3.15
CA GLU A 261 43.92 32.76 -2.88
C GLU A 261 44.98 33.77 -2.40
N ALA A 262 44.69 35.06 -2.59
CA ALA A 262 45.59 36.16 -2.20
C ALA A 262 45.39 36.58 -0.73
N SER A 263 46.47 37.05 -0.09
CA SER A 263 46.53 37.36 1.34
C SER A 263 45.74 38.60 1.78
N ALA A 264 45.17 38.54 2.99
CA ALA A 264 44.65 39.70 3.74
C ALA A 264 45.45 39.93 5.06
N PRO A 265 45.52 41.17 5.57
CA PRO A 265 46.33 41.53 6.76
C PRO A 265 45.63 41.26 8.12
N PRO A 266 46.37 41.26 9.25
CA PRO A 266 45.84 40.88 10.57
C PRO A 266 45.01 41.99 11.27
N PRO A 267 44.10 41.63 12.21
CA PRO A 267 43.21 42.55 12.91
C PRO A 267 43.85 43.28 14.10
N ALA A 268 43.15 44.32 14.57
CA ALA A 268 43.53 45.24 15.66
C ALA A 268 42.94 44.80 17.04
N PRO A 269 43.25 45.45 18.18
CA PRO A 269 42.76 45.02 19.49
C PRO A 269 41.24 45.22 19.62
N ILE A 270 40.58 44.28 20.30
CA ILE A 270 39.11 44.17 20.34
C ILE A 270 38.55 44.86 21.60
N ASP A 271 37.42 45.53 21.44
CA ASP A 271 36.65 46.16 22.52
C ASP A 271 35.97 45.08 23.39
N GLN A 272 36.07 45.22 24.72
CA GLN A 272 35.48 44.29 25.68
C GLN A 272 33.96 44.15 25.50
N ALA A 273 33.24 45.23 25.21
CA ALA A 273 31.77 45.16 25.07
C ALA A 273 31.35 44.35 23.82
N GLU A 274 32.08 44.49 22.72
CA GLU A 274 31.90 43.66 21.53
C GLU A 274 32.44 42.23 21.74
N LEU A 275 33.42 42.03 22.63
CA LEU A 275 33.93 40.71 23.01
C LEU A 275 32.89 39.90 23.80
N ASP A 276 32.22 40.54 24.76
CA ASP A 276 31.12 39.97 25.55
C ASP A 276 29.91 39.65 24.65
N ALA A 277 29.55 40.59 23.77
CA ALA A 277 28.50 40.38 22.77
C ALA A 277 28.86 39.28 21.75
N ALA A 278 30.13 39.18 21.34
CA ALA A 278 30.61 38.14 20.44
C ALA A 278 30.58 36.76 21.10
N LEU A 279 30.97 36.63 22.37
CA LEU A 279 30.84 35.38 23.14
C LEU A 279 29.41 34.84 23.08
N LEU A 280 28.43 35.69 23.38
CA LEU A 280 27.00 35.35 23.32
C LEU A 280 26.53 35.03 21.89
N ARG A 281 26.96 35.82 20.89
CA ARG A 281 26.65 35.62 19.46
C ARG A 281 27.19 34.28 18.93
N HIS A 282 28.42 33.91 19.31
CA HIS A 282 29.04 32.63 18.95
C HIS A 282 28.40 31.45 19.69
N ALA A 283 28.02 31.61 20.97
CA ALA A 283 27.28 30.60 21.72
C ALA A 283 25.91 30.31 21.08
N ARG A 284 25.13 31.35 20.75
CA ARG A 284 23.85 31.24 20.00
C ARG A 284 24.01 30.49 18.68
N GLY A 285 25.10 30.75 17.95
CA GLY A 285 25.41 30.10 16.66
C GLY A 285 26.06 28.71 16.76
N CYS A 286 26.18 28.12 17.95
CA CYS A 286 26.90 26.86 18.20
C CYS A 286 28.39 26.87 17.78
N GLN A 287 29.00 28.06 17.66
CA GLN A 287 30.38 28.26 17.18
C GLN A 287 31.41 28.11 18.30
N GLY A 288 31.48 26.91 18.91
CA GLY A 288 32.25 26.65 20.14
C GLY A 288 33.70 27.18 20.11
N LYS A 289 34.45 26.98 19.01
CA LYS A 289 35.83 27.50 18.86
C LYS A 289 35.92 29.03 18.88
N ALA A 290 34.92 29.73 18.34
CA ALA A 290 34.89 31.20 18.32
C ALA A 290 34.46 31.77 19.69
N ALA A 291 33.48 31.13 20.34
CA ALA A 291 33.07 31.46 21.71
C ALA A 291 34.25 31.29 22.70
N LEU A 292 35.00 30.20 22.60
CA LEU A 292 36.25 29.99 23.34
C LEU A 292 37.30 31.07 23.06
N GLY A 293 37.41 31.53 21.81
CA GLY A 293 38.31 32.62 21.43
C GLY A 293 37.99 33.94 22.14
N ALA A 294 36.71 34.33 22.18
CA ALA A 294 36.26 35.53 22.90
C ALA A 294 36.48 35.40 24.42
N LEU A 295 36.16 34.24 25.00
CA LEU A 295 36.32 33.96 26.43
C LEU A 295 37.79 33.88 26.88
N ALA A 296 38.69 33.42 26.00
CA ALA A 296 40.13 33.45 26.22
C ALA A 296 40.69 34.89 26.22
N GLN A 297 40.16 35.76 25.36
CA GLN A 297 40.55 37.17 25.26
C GLN A 297 40.07 38.02 26.45
N GLY A 298 39.02 37.59 27.16
CA GLY A 298 38.58 38.25 28.40
C GLY A 298 37.07 38.38 28.62
N ALA A 299 36.22 37.84 27.75
CA ALA A 299 34.76 38.04 27.84
C ALA A 299 34.15 37.60 29.19
N ASP A 300 33.12 38.32 29.65
CA ASP A 300 32.37 38.00 30.88
C ASP A 300 31.56 36.70 30.70
N PRO A 301 31.84 35.62 31.47
CA PRO A 301 31.07 34.39 31.38
C PRO A 301 29.63 34.52 31.94
N ASN A 302 29.36 35.55 32.73
CA ASN A 302 28.05 35.89 33.27
C ASN A 302 27.27 36.87 32.39
N PHE A 303 27.81 37.23 31.20
CA PHE A 303 27.17 38.19 30.32
C PHE A 303 25.77 37.71 29.97
N VAL A 304 24.77 38.33 30.60
CA VAL A 304 23.39 38.07 30.25
C VAL A 304 23.06 38.86 28.99
N PRO A 305 22.34 38.23 28.06
CA PRO A 305 21.66 38.94 26.98
C PRO A 305 21.00 40.23 27.46
N ALA A 306 21.26 41.34 26.78
CA ALA A 306 20.74 42.64 27.19
C ALA A 306 19.20 42.62 27.22
N PRO A 307 18.54 43.50 28.01
CA PRO A 307 17.09 43.77 27.95
C PRO A 307 16.61 44.42 26.63
N GLY A 308 17.10 43.91 25.50
CA GLY A 308 16.82 44.30 24.12
C GLY A 308 17.23 43.24 23.07
N ASP A 309 17.90 42.14 23.45
CA ASP A 309 18.76 41.36 22.53
C ASP A 309 18.45 39.84 22.38
N ARG A 310 18.45 39.39 21.11
CA ARG A 310 17.75 38.26 20.47
C ARG A 310 18.03 36.80 20.95
N ASP A 311 18.24 36.53 22.23
CA ASP A 311 18.09 35.23 22.95
C ASP A 311 18.28 35.51 24.45
N GLN A 312 17.33 35.35 25.37
CA GLN A 312 17.61 35.51 26.81
C GLN A 312 18.23 34.26 27.45
N ARG A 313 18.42 33.14 26.74
CA ARG A 313 19.22 32.04 27.30
C ARG A 313 20.64 32.57 27.50
N SER A 314 21.07 32.61 28.75
CA SER A 314 22.40 33.06 29.14
C SER A 314 23.49 32.19 28.49
N VAL A 315 24.70 32.72 28.37
CA VAL A 315 25.82 32.01 27.72
C VAL A 315 26.05 30.63 28.36
N ILE A 316 25.87 30.51 29.67
CA ILE A 316 25.94 29.22 30.38
C ILE A 316 24.81 28.26 30.01
N VAL A 317 23.55 28.70 29.91
CA VAL A 317 22.43 27.84 29.46
C VAL A 317 22.65 27.36 28.02
N LEU A 318 23.10 28.24 27.13
CA LEU A 318 23.48 27.88 25.76
C LEU A 318 24.61 26.83 25.74
N ALA A 319 25.61 26.97 26.62
CA ALA A 319 26.70 26.01 26.75
C ALA A 319 26.29 24.65 27.35
N CYS A 320 25.21 24.59 28.15
CA CYS A 320 24.65 23.33 28.65
C CYS A 320 24.00 22.50 27.54
N VAL A 321 23.39 23.15 26.53
CA VAL A 321 22.72 22.50 25.40
C VAL A 321 23.69 22.24 24.22
N ALA A 322 24.72 23.07 24.04
CA ALA A 322 25.70 22.94 22.94
C ALA A 322 26.56 21.67 23.02
N GLN A 323 26.73 20.96 21.89
CA GLN A 323 27.35 19.61 21.82
C GLN A 323 28.74 19.46 22.46
N ASP A 324 29.52 20.54 22.61
CA ASP A 324 30.86 20.53 23.20
C ASP A 324 30.86 21.19 24.60
N LEU A 325 31.51 20.52 25.57
CA LEU A 325 31.68 20.99 26.94
C LEU A 325 32.81 22.01 27.14
N ALA A 326 33.68 22.20 26.15
CA ALA A 326 34.80 23.13 26.26
C ALA A 326 34.32 24.55 26.62
N LEU A 327 33.21 25.01 26.01
CA LEU A 327 32.62 26.31 26.33
C LEU A 327 32.10 26.34 27.79
N LEU A 328 31.31 25.35 28.21
CA LEU A 328 30.76 25.30 29.57
C LEU A 328 31.86 25.30 30.64
N ARG A 329 32.89 24.46 30.47
CA ARG A 329 34.04 24.37 31.38
C ARG A 329 34.83 25.68 31.42
N ALA A 330 35.00 26.36 30.29
CA ALA A 330 35.69 27.63 30.24
C ALA A 330 34.89 28.78 30.89
N LEU A 331 33.55 28.78 30.78
CA LEU A 331 32.69 29.77 31.44
C LEU A 331 32.78 29.64 32.97
N ILE A 332 32.69 28.40 33.45
CA ILE A 332 32.82 28.08 34.88
C ILE A 332 34.21 28.42 35.40
N ALA A 333 35.28 28.10 34.65
CA ALA A 333 36.65 28.49 35.00
C ALA A 333 36.90 30.01 35.01
N LYS A 334 35.98 30.81 34.45
CA LYS A 334 35.98 32.29 34.49
C LYS A 334 35.02 32.86 35.56
N GLY A 335 34.25 32.01 36.24
CA GLY A 335 33.35 32.42 37.33
C GLY A 335 31.87 32.56 36.96
N ALA A 336 31.36 31.76 36.01
CA ALA A 336 29.92 31.73 35.69
C ALA A 336 29.07 31.30 36.90
N ASP A 337 27.97 32.02 37.16
CA ASP A 337 26.93 31.63 38.10
C ASP A 337 26.04 30.53 37.50
N ILE A 338 26.08 29.38 38.14
CA ILE A 338 25.45 28.12 37.73
C ILE A 338 24.01 27.99 38.26
N ASN A 339 23.65 28.76 39.29
CA ASN A 339 22.31 28.76 39.89
C ASN A 339 21.46 29.95 39.44
N ARG A 340 22.03 30.85 38.64
CA ARG A 340 21.32 31.98 38.05
C ARG A 340 20.21 31.52 37.10
N MET A 341 19.02 31.30 37.66
CA MET A 341 17.80 31.19 36.88
C MET A 341 17.60 32.48 36.08
N HIS A 342 17.50 32.34 34.77
CA HIS A 342 17.21 33.45 33.86
C HIS A 342 16.04 33.04 32.96
N ALA A 343 14.99 33.86 32.92
CA ALA A 343 13.70 33.51 32.29
C ALA A 343 13.16 32.13 32.76
N GLY A 344 13.15 31.88 34.08
CA GLY A 344 12.62 30.66 34.70
C GLY A 344 13.45 29.38 34.50
N LEU A 345 14.51 29.42 33.69
CA LEU A 345 15.31 28.24 33.35
C LEU A 345 16.61 28.20 34.16
N ALA A 346 16.75 27.21 35.04
CA ALA A 346 18.02 26.86 35.67
C ALA A 346 18.91 26.09 34.66
N PRO A 347 20.24 26.32 34.61
CA PRO A 347 21.16 25.57 33.76
C PRO A 347 21.07 24.04 33.92
N LEU A 348 20.78 23.55 35.14
CA LEU A 348 20.62 22.12 35.44
C LEU A 348 19.33 21.51 34.86
N ILE A 349 18.23 22.28 34.81
CA ILE A 349 16.99 21.85 34.13
C ILE A 349 17.24 21.79 32.63
N ALA A 350 17.90 22.80 32.04
CA ALA A 350 18.24 22.79 30.62
C ALA A 350 19.11 21.58 30.22
N ALA A 351 20.10 21.23 31.05
CA ALA A 351 20.98 20.08 30.81
C ALA A 351 20.25 18.71 30.82
N THR A 352 19.21 18.58 31.66
CA THR A 352 18.49 17.33 31.89
C THR A 352 17.26 17.18 30.99
N ARG A 353 16.49 18.25 30.79
CA ARG A 353 15.28 18.28 29.97
C ARG A 353 15.57 18.24 28.47
N ASP A 354 16.53 19.05 28.00
CA ASP A 354 16.73 19.29 26.57
C ASP A 354 17.67 18.25 25.91
N SER A 355 17.77 17.03 26.49
CA SER A 355 18.61 15.94 25.96
C SER A 355 18.10 14.52 26.28
N TYR A 356 18.00 13.67 25.25
CA TYR A 356 17.65 12.24 25.37
C TYR A 356 18.64 11.39 26.20
N GLN A 357 19.86 11.89 26.42
CA GLN A 357 20.88 11.27 27.27
C GLN A 357 21.13 12.07 28.57
N GLY A 358 20.42 13.18 28.80
CA GLY A 358 20.59 14.08 29.94
C GLY A 358 22.02 14.64 30.15
N ARG A 359 22.89 14.49 29.15
CA ARG A 359 24.31 14.88 29.09
C ARG A 359 25.05 14.77 30.45
N PRO A 360 25.47 13.56 30.88
CA PRO A 360 26.09 13.37 32.20
C PRO A 360 27.32 14.25 32.41
N ASP A 361 28.14 14.46 31.38
CA ASP A 361 29.27 15.41 31.42
C ASP A 361 28.87 16.84 31.78
N VAL A 362 27.71 17.31 31.34
CA VAL A 362 27.20 18.66 31.64
C VAL A 362 26.67 18.68 33.07
N VAL A 363 25.85 17.70 33.43
CA VAL A 363 25.23 17.60 34.75
C VAL A 363 26.28 17.44 35.85
N ILE A 364 27.33 16.61 35.66
CA ILE A 364 28.46 16.58 36.62
C ILE A 364 29.20 17.91 36.66
N THR A 365 29.44 18.55 35.51
CA THR A 365 30.17 19.84 35.45
C THR A 365 29.40 20.95 36.18
N LEU A 366 28.06 20.98 36.09
CA LEU A 366 27.20 21.91 36.81
C LEU A 366 27.17 21.60 38.33
N LEU A 367 26.86 20.35 38.70
CA LEU A 367 26.73 19.94 40.12
C LEU A 367 28.04 20.06 40.90
N THR A 368 29.18 19.67 40.30
CA THR A 368 30.51 19.81 40.95
C THR A 368 30.94 21.26 41.18
N ASN A 369 30.30 22.22 40.50
CA ASN A 369 30.50 23.65 40.69
C ASN A 369 29.30 24.33 41.38
N GLY A 370 28.41 23.55 42.00
CA GLY A 370 27.41 24.03 42.96
C GLY A 370 25.97 24.14 42.47
N ALA A 371 25.59 23.51 41.35
CA ALA A 371 24.21 23.54 40.86
C ALA A 371 23.18 22.95 41.86
N ASP A 372 22.08 23.67 42.08
CA ASP A 372 20.95 23.26 42.93
C ASP A 372 20.06 22.23 42.23
N PRO A 373 19.91 21.00 42.76
CA PRO A 373 19.06 19.96 42.19
C PRO A 373 17.60 20.03 42.67
N HIS A 374 17.26 20.93 43.59
CA HIS A 374 15.89 21.16 44.05
C HIS A 374 15.11 22.14 43.16
N CYS A 375 15.76 22.75 42.17
CA CYS A 375 15.07 23.56 41.17
C CYS A 375 13.98 22.75 40.46
N VAL A 376 12.84 23.38 40.19
CA VAL A 376 11.71 22.81 39.46
C VAL A 376 11.35 23.70 38.27
N ASP A 377 10.78 23.12 37.23
CA ASP A 377 10.15 23.88 36.15
C ASP A 377 8.71 24.29 36.51
N ALA A 378 8.03 24.93 35.54
CA ALA A 378 6.65 25.38 35.71
C ALA A 378 5.63 24.26 35.93
N ASP A 379 5.99 22.99 35.68
CA ASP A 379 5.16 21.80 35.86
C ASP A 379 5.46 21.02 37.16
N GLY A 380 6.47 21.46 37.91
CA GLY A 380 6.96 20.72 39.07
C GLY A 380 7.84 19.53 38.68
N ASN A 381 8.22 19.39 37.41
CA ASN A 381 9.22 18.39 37.03
C ASN A 381 10.58 18.85 37.57
N THR A 382 11.22 17.93 38.28
CA THR A 382 12.58 18.12 38.80
C THR A 382 13.58 17.65 37.73
N PRO A 383 14.85 18.09 37.77
CA PRO A 383 15.91 17.55 36.92
C PRO A 383 15.96 16.02 36.90
N LEU A 384 15.55 15.37 38.00
CA LEU A 384 15.52 13.92 38.14
C LEU A 384 14.39 13.25 37.33
N HIS A 385 13.22 13.89 37.20
CA HIS A 385 12.15 13.39 36.32
C HIS A 385 12.65 13.28 34.87
N PHE A 386 13.34 14.32 34.39
CA PHE A 386 13.92 14.32 33.04
C PHE A 386 15.09 13.33 32.92
N ALA A 387 15.95 13.26 33.93
CA ALA A 387 17.07 12.32 33.95
C ALA A 387 16.65 10.83 33.94
N VAL A 388 15.50 10.48 34.50
CA VAL A 388 14.97 9.10 34.44
C VAL A 388 14.34 8.79 33.06
N ARG A 389 13.79 9.79 32.37
CA ARG A 389 13.30 9.64 30.99
C ARG A 389 14.44 9.48 29.98
N ALA A 390 15.66 9.90 30.34
CA ALA A 390 16.86 9.71 29.53
C ALA A 390 17.30 8.23 29.49
N ALA A 391 18.08 7.87 28.47
CA ALA A 391 18.51 6.49 28.27
C ALA A 391 19.61 6.00 29.25
N GLU A 392 20.25 6.89 30.01
CA GLU A 392 21.49 6.59 30.74
C GLU A 392 21.41 6.91 32.25
N PRO A 393 21.72 5.95 33.15
CA PRO A 393 21.55 6.12 34.60
C PRO A 393 22.48 7.15 35.23
N THR A 394 23.60 7.48 34.57
CA THR A 394 24.64 8.39 35.07
C THR A 394 24.08 9.74 35.49
N VAL A 395 23.10 10.27 34.77
CA VAL A 395 22.49 11.59 35.04
C VAL A 395 21.66 11.58 36.32
N ALA A 396 20.79 10.56 36.47
CA ALA A 396 20.00 10.38 37.69
C ALA A 396 20.90 10.10 38.91
N ALA A 397 22.03 9.42 38.69
CA ALA A 397 23.02 9.16 39.72
C ALA A 397 23.63 10.46 40.28
N LEU A 398 24.16 11.30 39.39
CA LEU A 398 24.74 12.60 39.72
C LEU A 398 23.74 13.49 40.49
N LEU A 399 22.49 13.54 40.04
CA LEU A 399 21.44 14.31 40.70
C LEU A 399 21.11 13.81 42.11
N CYS A 400 21.03 12.49 42.32
CA CYS A 400 20.77 11.94 43.65
C CYS A 400 22.00 11.98 44.57
N ASP A 401 23.22 12.12 44.04
CA ASP A 401 24.41 12.49 44.82
C ASP A 401 24.39 13.96 45.25
N ALA A 402 23.77 14.83 44.46
CA ALA A 402 23.53 16.22 44.83
C ALA A 402 22.35 16.41 45.80
N SER A 403 21.60 15.35 46.14
CA SER A 403 20.36 15.37 46.94
C SER A 403 19.09 15.85 46.20
N ALA A 404 18.98 15.61 44.89
CA ALA A 404 17.74 15.83 44.13
C ALA A 404 16.51 15.20 44.81
N PRO A 405 15.34 15.87 44.82
CA PRO A 405 14.13 15.35 45.43
C PRO A 405 13.63 14.12 44.66
N ILE A 406 13.81 12.95 45.29
CA ILE A 406 13.63 11.63 44.67
C ILE A 406 12.16 11.17 44.59
N ASP A 407 11.37 11.61 45.57
CA ASP A 407 9.96 11.28 45.75
C ASP A 407 9.01 12.42 45.33
N ALA A 408 9.53 13.38 44.56
CA ALA A 408 8.71 14.42 43.96
C ALA A 408 7.68 13.77 43.02
N VAL A 409 6.41 14.14 43.17
CA VAL A 409 5.31 13.73 42.31
C VAL A 409 5.03 14.86 41.33
N ASN A 410 5.10 14.59 40.02
CA ASN A 410 4.70 15.57 39.01
C ASN A 410 3.17 15.70 38.93
N ARG A 411 2.67 16.67 38.14
CA ARG A 411 1.22 16.88 37.95
C ARG A 411 0.45 15.69 37.36
N GLU A 412 1.13 14.69 36.82
CA GLU A 412 0.54 13.49 36.20
C GLU A 412 0.38 12.32 37.19
N GLY A 413 0.83 12.45 38.44
CA GLY A 413 0.85 11.34 39.41
C GLY A 413 1.99 10.35 39.18
N TYR A 414 3.05 10.75 38.48
CA TYR A 414 4.27 9.95 38.34
C TYR A 414 5.37 10.44 39.28
N THR A 415 6.10 9.48 39.85
CA THR A 415 7.37 9.69 40.53
C THR A 415 8.52 9.30 39.60
N PRO A 416 9.76 9.78 39.83
CA PRO A 416 10.95 9.28 39.14
C PRO A 416 11.05 7.75 39.21
N LEU A 417 10.69 7.11 40.33
CA LEU A 417 10.69 5.65 40.44
C LEU A 417 9.66 4.98 39.53
N ALA A 418 8.42 5.49 39.48
CA ALA A 418 7.37 4.93 38.62
C ALA A 418 7.75 5.00 37.14
N ILE A 419 8.34 6.11 36.69
CA ILE A 419 8.83 6.27 35.31
C ILE A 419 9.95 5.27 35.00
N ALA A 420 10.93 5.10 35.90
CA ALA A 420 12.01 4.12 35.72
C ALA A 420 11.48 2.69 35.58
N CYS A 421 10.44 2.36 36.34
CA CYS A 421 9.81 1.04 36.35
C CYS A 421 9.02 0.77 35.06
N ALA A 422 8.19 1.72 34.61
CA ALA A 422 7.42 1.60 33.37
C ALA A 422 8.31 1.45 32.11
N LEU A 423 9.44 2.16 32.08
CA LEU A 423 10.41 2.10 30.96
C LEU A 423 11.33 0.86 31.00
N GLY A 424 11.08 -0.10 31.89
CA GLY A 424 11.91 -1.31 32.07
C GLY A 424 13.35 -1.01 32.53
N ARG A 425 13.64 0.21 33.00
CA ARG A 425 15.00 0.68 33.31
C ARG A 425 15.46 0.15 34.67
N GLY A 426 15.72 -1.15 34.74
CA GLY A 426 16.03 -1.88 35.98
C GLY A 426 17.19 -1.31 36.80
N ASP A 427 18.22 -0.77 36.15
CA ASP A 427 19.34 -0.15 36.84
C ASP A 427 19.01 1.25 37.39
N LEU A 428 18.15 2.03 36.72
CA LEU A 428 17.60 3.28 37.25
C LEU A 428 16.66 3.01 38.43
N ALA A 429 15.73 2.07 38.29
CA ALA A 429 14.82 1.68 39.37
C ALA A 429 15.60 1.15 40.59
N ARG A 430 16.65 0.34 40.37
CA ARG A 430 17.55 -0.11 41.43
C ARG A 430 18.26 1.05 42.10
N PHE A 431 18.83 1.95 41.32
CA PHE A 431 19.55 3.10 41.82
C PHE A 431 18.65 4.01 42.68
N LEU A 432 17.44 4.32 42.21
CA LEU A 432 16.48 5.15 42.94
C LEU A 432 16.08 4.49 44.26
N LEU A 433 15.80 3.18 44.25
CA LEU A 433 15.51 2.43 45.48
C LEU A 433 16.72 2.40 46.43
N GLU A 434 17.96 2.29 45.95
CA GLU A 434 19.18 2.41 46.76
C GLU A 434 19.35 3.80 47.39
N ARG A 435 18.85 4.85 46.74
CA ARG A 435 18.73 6.21 47.27
C ARG A 435 17.51 6.45 48.17
N ARG A 436 16.74 5.39 48.48
CA ARG A 436 15.50 5.39 49.29
C ARG A 436 14.29 6.07 48.64
N ALA A 437 14.12 5.97 47.33
CA ALA A 437 12.84 6.28 46.69
C ALA A 437 11.71 5.45 47.33
N ASP A 438 10.61 6.11 47.68
CA ASP A 438 9.40 5.47 48.19
C ASP A 438 8.65 4.78 47.04
N VAL A 439 8.20 3.55 47.31
CA VAL A 439 7.63 2.63 46.32
C VAL A 439 6.18 2.97 45.96
N GLU A 440 5.47 3.54 46.94
CA GLU A 440 4.05 3.88 46.93
C GLU A 440 3.90 5.25 47.59
N ILE A 441 3.31 6.20 46.86
CA ILE A 441 3.02 7.55 47.34
C ILE A 441 1.54 7.81 47.09
N GLU A 442 0.87 8.41 48.07
CA GLU A 442 -0.55 8.71 47.99
C GLU A 442 -0.81 9.69 46.82
N ALA A 443 -1.73 9.31 45.92
CA ALA A 443 -1.99 9.93 44.60
C ALA A 443 -0.91 9.73 43.50
N ALA A 444 0.03 8.81 43.64
CA ALA A 444 0.94 8.39 42.56
C ALA A 444 0.68 6.94 42.08
N LEU A 445 1.08 6.61 40.84
CA LEU A 445 1.02 5.23 40.32
C LEU A 445 2.04 4.33 41.07
N PRO A 446 1.61 3.21 41.71
CA PRO A 446 2.53 2.33 42.44
C PRO A 446 3.62 1.73 41.54
N ALA A 447 4.88 1.87 41.94
CA ALA A 447 6.03 1.49 41.11
C ALA A 447 6.08 0.00 40.75
N LEU A 448 5.47 -0.87 41.57
CA LEU A 448 5.34 -2.31 41.29
C LEU A 448 4.45 -2.59 40.06
N ILE A 449 3.40 -1.80 39.86
CA ILE A 449 2.46 -1.98 38.74
C ILE A 449 3.09 -1.44 37.47
N ALA A 450 3.77 -0.29 37.57
CA ALA A 450 4.61 0.23 36.49
C ALA A 450 5.67 -0.80 36.04
N ALA A 451 6.33 -1.48 36.99
CA ALA A 451 7.31 -2.52 36.69
C ALA A 451 6.70 -3.79 36.08
N ALA A 452 5.43 -4.11 36.35
CA ALA A 452 4.75 -5.27 35.79
C ALA A 452 4.39 -5.09 34.30
N ALA A 453 4.29 -3.84 33.82
CA ALA A 453 4.09 -3.49 32.40
C ALA A 453 5.41 -3.34 31.61
N ALA A 454 6.56 -3.63 32.22
CA ALA A 454 7.86 -3.49 31.54
C ALA A 454 7.96 -4.43 30.32
N PRO A 455 8.51 -3.98 29.18
CA PRO A 455 8.44 -4.74 27.92
C PRO A 455 9.43 -5.92 27.79
N ASP A 456 10.32 -6.12 28.76
CA ASP A 456 11.45 -7.06 28.68
C ASP A 456 11.34 -8.27 29.64
N ASP A 457 10.16 -8.53 30.24
CA ASP A 457 9.92 -9.50 31.34
C ASP A 457 10.98 -9.46 32.46
N ASN A 458 11.52 -8.27 32.72
CA ASN A 458 12.69 -8.12 33.57
C ASN A 458 12.31 -8.19 35.05
N THR A 459 12.34 -9.40 35.60
CA THR A 459 12.13 -9.68 37.02
C THR A 459 12.94 -8.86 38.01
N ASP A 460 14.10 -8.31 37.65
CA ASP A 460 15.01 -7.72 38.64
C ASP A 460 14.54 -6.36 39.18
N THR A 461 13.68 -5.64 38.45
CA THR A 461 12.90 -4.51 39.01
C THR A 461 11.92 -5.01 40.06
N VAL A 462 11.08 -5.97 39.70
CA VAL A 462 9.95 -6.47 40.50
C VAL A 462 10.44 -7.16 41.77
N LYS A 463 11.43 -8.06 41.67
CA LYS A 463 12.11 -8.67 42.84
C LYS A 463 12.63 -7.61 43.82
N LEU A 464 13.16 -6.51 43.30
CA LEU A 464 13.77 -5.47 44.11
C LEU A 464 12.74 -4.57 44.77
N LEU A 465 11.69 -4.16 44.05
CA LEU A 465 10.55 -3.41 44.58
C LEU A 465 9.91 -4.18 45.74
N LEU A 466 9.63 -5.47 45.55
CA LEU A 466 9.10 -6.36 46.58
C LEU A 466 10.04 -6.47 47.79
N LYS A 467 11.36 -6.58 47.56
CA LYS A 467 12.39 -6.54 48.61
C LYS A 467 12.47 -5.18 49.33
N ARG A 468 11.95 -4.10 48.75
CA ARG A 468 11.84 -2.78 49.40
C ARG A 468 10.47 -2.50 50.04
N GLY A 469 9.58 -3.50 50.07
CA GLY A 469 8.28 -3.38 50.74
C GLY A 469 7.13 -3.01 49.81
N ALA A 470 7.30 -3.13 48.49
CA ALA A 470 6.18 -3.00 47.56
C ALA A 470 5.02 -3.92 47.94
N ARG A 471 3.82 -3.36 48.05
CA ARG A 471 2.59 -4.10 48.27
C ARG A 471 2.21 -4.89 47.03
N VAL A 472 2.25 -6.21 47.14
CA VAL A 472 1.88 -7.13 46.05
C VAL A 472 0.38 -7.08 45.74
N ASP A 473 -0.40 -6.53 46.67
CA ASP A 473 -1.83 -6.23 46.57
C ASP A 473 -2.12 -4.77 46.16
N ALA A 474 -1.12 -3.96 45.81
CA ALA A 474 -1.35 -2.62 45.27
C ALA A 474 -2.06 -2.67 43.92
N THR A 475 -3.00 -1.74 43.71
CA THR A 475 -3.84 -1.64 42.51
C THR A 475 -3.68 -0.28 41.82
N ASP A 476 -3.87 -0.26 40.49
CA ASP A 476 -3.97 0.99 39.72
C ASP A 476 -5.36 1.65 39.88
N GLY A 477 -5.59 2.77 39.18
CA GLY A 477 -6.88 3.45 39.13
C GLY A 477 -8.04 2.63 38.52
N HIS A 478 -7.77 1.43 38.02
CA HIS A 478 -8.77 0.47 37.50
C HIS A 478 -8.95 -0.74 38.43
N GLY A 479 -8.25 -0.78 39.57
CA GLY A 479 -8.27 -1.90 40.51
C GLY A 479 -7.34 -3.06 40.13
N ARG A 480 -6.52 -2.93 39.07
CA ARG A 480 -5.68 -4.03 38.59
C ARG A 480 -4.43 -4.16 39.44
N ALA A 481 -4.21 -5.35 40.01
CA ALA A 481 -2.99 -5.69 40.72
C ALA A 481 -1.82 -5.96 39.75
N ALA A 482 -0.58 -5.81 40.23
CA ALA A 482 0.63 -6.03 39.44
C ALA A 482 0.68 -7.41 38.73
N LEU A 483 0.10 -8.47 39.33
CA LEU A 483 0.04 -9.80 38.72
C LEU A 483 -0.85 -9.85 37.47
N ALA A 484 -1.96 -9.10 37.45
CA ALA A 484 -2.84 -9.00 36.29
C ALA A 484 -2.14 -8.26 35.13
N VAL A 485 -1.46 -7.16 35.45
CA VAL A 485 -0.66 -6.39 34.46
C VAL A 485 0.49 -7.23 33.91
N ALA A 486 1.18 -8.02 34.72
CA ALA A 486 2.22 -8.94 34.24
C ALA A 486 1.67 -10.01 33.29
N ALA A 487 0.54 -10.63 33.65
CA ALA A 487 -0.12 -11.63 32.83
C ALA A 487 -0.62 -11.07 31.48
N GLN A 488 -1.06 -9.81 31.45
CA GLN A 488 -1.47 -9.08 30.24
C GLN A 488 -0.32 -8.86 29.23
N HIS A 489 0.93 -8.84 29.69
CA HIS A 489 2.11 -8.58 28.85
C HIS A 489 2.93 -9.85 28.53
N ASP A 490 2.44 -11.04 28.89
CA ASP A 490 3.21 -12.31 28.91
C ASP A 490 4.52 -12.23 29.71
N ASN A 491 4.54 -11.38 30.73
CA ASN A 491 5.67 -11.21 31.63
C ASN A 491 5.69 -12.34 32.68
N ALA A 492 6.02 -13.55 32.21
CA ALA A 492 5.97 -14.81 32.94
C ALA A 492 6.95 -14.90 34.10
N HIS A 493 8.19 -14.46 33.90
CA HIS A 493 9.20 -14.45 34.94
C HIS A 493 8.80 -13.45 36.04
N ILE A 494 8.28 -12.27 35.67
CA ILE A 494 7.69 -11.31 36.62
C ILE A 494 6.50 -11.91 37.37
N ALA A 495 5.56 -12.56 36.68
CA ALA A 495 4.43 -13.25 37.31
C ALA A 495 4.91 -14.32 38.32
N THR A 496 5.97 -15.06 37.98
CA THR A 496 6.61 -16.04 38.88
C THR A 496 7.13 -15.40 40.17
N VAL A 497 7.68 -14.19 40.07
CA VAL A 497 8.22 -13.44 41.20
C VAL A 497 7.10 -12.86 42.07
N LEU A 498 6.06 -12.29 41.45
CA LEU A 498 4.89 -11.76 42.15
C LEU A 498 4.18 -12.86 42.95
N LEU A 499 3.93 -14.02 42.34
CA LEU A 499 3.34 -15.20 43.01
C LEU A 499 4.21 -15.66 44.20
N LYS A 500 5.53 -15.75 44.03
CA LYS A 500 6.47 -16.12 45.11
C LYS A 500 6.55 -15.09 46.24
N ALA A 501 6.17 -13.84 45.99
CA ALA A 501 6.07 -12.80 47.01
C ALA A 501 4.69 -12.72 47.67
N GLY A 502 3.73 -13.56 47.27
CA GLY A 502 2.38 -13.61 47.86
C GLY A 502 1.31 -12.84 47.08
N ALA A 503 1.53 -12.55 45.79
CA ALA A 503 0.46 -12.04 44.93
C ALA A 503 -0.73 -13.01 44.94
N ALA A 504 -1.93 -12.52 45.28
CA ALA A 504 -3.13 -13.33 45.26
C ALA A 504 -3.48 -13.72 43.82
N ILE A 505 -3.32 -14.99 43.47
CA ILE A 505 -3.48 -15.50 42.11
C ILE A 505 -4.90 -15.33 41.54
N GLY A 506 -5.90 -15.31 42.44
CA GLY A 506 -7.30 -15.02 42.14
C GLY A 506 -7.71 -13.58 42.46
N ALA A 507 -6.77 -12.64 42.62
CA ALA A 507 -7.09 -11.22 42.74
C ALA A 507 -7.81 -10.74 41.47
N THR A 508 -8.83 -9.90 41.66
CA THR A 508 -9.68 -9.36 40.61
C THR A 508 -9.56 -7.85 40.51
N ASP A 509 -9.65 -7.32 39.31
CA ASP A 509 -9.86 -5.89 39.07
C ASP A 509 -11.31 -5.45 39.37
N ALA A 510 -11.66 -4.21 39.02
CA ALA A 510 -13.02 -3.67 39.18
C ALA A 510 -14.11 -4.40 38.37
N LEU A 511 -13.75 -5.28 37.44
CA LEU A 511 -14.64 -6.07 36.57
C LEU A 511 -14.64 -7.57 36.94
N GLY A 512 -13.94 -7.98 37.99
CA GLY A 512 -13.81 -9.40 38.35
C GLY A 512 -12.72 -10.15 37.55
N VAL A 513 -11.94 -9.47 36.71
CA VAL A 513 -10.95 -10.09 35.83
C VAL A 513 -9.70 -10.46 36.63
N THR A 514 -9.32 -11.73 36.57
CA THR A 514 -8.13 -12.27 37.25
C THR A 514 -6.88 -12.27 36.36
N ALA A 515 -5.71 -12.44 36.96
CA ALA A 515 -4.46 -12.61 36.19
C ALA A 515 -4.50 -13.81 35.23
N LEU A 516 -5.22 -14.90 35.55
CA LEU A 516 -5.40 -16.01 34.62
C LEU A 516 -6.31 -15.64 33.43
N MET A 517 -7.26 -14.74 33.63
CA MET A 517 -8.10 -14.21 32.56
C MET A 517 -7.31 -13.21 31.68
N GLU A 518 -6.50 -12.34 32.28
CA GLU A 518 -5.58 -11.47 31.52
C GLU A 518 -4.58 -12.28 30.68
N ALA A 519 -3.96 -13.33 31.24
CA ALA A 519 -3.12 -14.25 30.46
C ALA A 519 -3.91 -14.91 29.31
N ALA A 520 -5.16 -15.29 29.56
CA ALA A 520 -6.05 -15.89 28.57
C ALA A 520 -6.54 -14.90 27.50
N ILE A 521 -6.61 -13.60 27.80
CA ILE A 521 -6.91 -12.52 26.84
C ILE A 521 -5.66 -12.20 26.00
N ALA A 522 -4.51 -12.04 26.66
CA ALA A 522 -3.23 -11.77 26.02
C ALA A 522 -2.70 -12.95 25.18
N GLY A 523 -3.13 -14.18 25.46
CA GLY A 523 -2.54 -15.39 24.89
C GLY A 523 -1.13 -15.67 25.42
N ALA A 524 -0.91 -15.28 26.68
CA ALA A 524 0.37 -15.24 27.36
C ALA A 524 0.91 -16.64 27.69
N ASP A 525 1.57 -17.25 26.71
CA ASP A 525 1.96 -18.65 26.66
C ASP A 525 2.95 -19.04 27.78
N GLU A 526 3.81 -18.12 28.22
CA GLU A 526 4.74 -18.36 29.32
C GLU A 526 4.10 -18.01 30.67
N ALA A 527 3.30 -16.93 30.74
CA ALA A 527 2.58 -16.56 31.97
C ALA A 527 1.52 -17.61 32.36
N LEU A 528 0.92 -18.32 31.39
CA LEU A 528 0.03 -19.45 31.63
C LEU A 528 0.75 -20.61 32.33
N ASP A 529 1.93 -21.02 31.86
CA ASP A 529 2.71 -22.10 32.49
C ASP A 529 3.05 -21.74 33.95
N VAL A 530 3.38 -20.48 34.18
CA VAL A 530 3.71 -19.92 35.49
C VAL A 530 2.50 -19.86 36.42
N LEU A 531 1.37 -19.31 35.97
CA LEU A 531 0.14 -19.25 36.75
C LEU A 531 -0.33 -20.68 37.06
N GLY A 532 -0.37 -21.55 36.05
CA GLY A 532 -0.73 -22.97 36.15
C GLY A 532 0.10 -23.75 37.17
N ALA A 533 1.42 -23.53 37.18
CA ALA A 533 2.33 -24.14 38.17
C ALA A 533 2.06 -23.72 39.62
N ASN A 534 1.30 -22.63 39.84
CA ASN A 534 0.89 -22.14 41.16
C ASN A 534 -0.59 -22.46 41.48
N ALA A 535 -1.21 -23.40 40.76
CA ALA A 535 -2.57 -23.90 40.97
C ALA A 535 -3.65 -22.79 41.07
N PRO A 536 -3.90 -22.05 39.97
CA PRO A 536 -4.92 -21.01 39.93
C PRO A 536 -6.31 -21.63 39.95
N VAL A 537 -7.31 -20.89 40.40
CA VAL A 537 -8.71 -21.34 40.35
C VAL A 537 -9.20 -21.20 38.89
N LEU A 538 -8.99 -22.25 38.09
CA LEU A 538 -9.29 -22.29 36.64
C LEU A 538 -10.76 -21.95 36.32
N GLU A 539 -11.65 -22.29 37.26
CA GLU A 539 -13.10 -22.06 37.21
C GLU A 539 -13.56 -20.77 37.91
N GLN A 540 -12.63 -19.92 38.36
CA GLN A 540 -12.98 -18.58 38.82
C GLN A 540 -13.54 -17.80 37.64
N ALA A 541 -14.61 -17.05 37.90
CA ALA A 541 -15.37 -16.31 36.92
C ALA A 541 -15.31 -14.81 37.20
N ASP A 542 -15.35 -14.00 36.14
CA ASP A 542 -15.52 -12.55 36.22
C ASP A 542 -16.97 -12.15 36.59
N HIS A 543 -17.27 -10.85 36.59
CA HIS A 543 -18.63 -10.36 36.81
C HIS A 543 -19.69 -10.82 35.77
N THR A 544 -19.28 -11.29 34.58
CA THR A 544 -20.16 -11.88 33.56
C THR A 544 -20.21 -13.42 33.60
N GLY A 545 -19.59 -14.05 34.59
CA GLY A 545 -19.63 -15.51 34.78
C GLY A 545 -18.63 -16.29 33.91
N ARG A 546 -17.64 -15.62 33.31
CA ARG A 546 -16.70 -16.20 32.34
C ARG A 546 -15.41 -16.63 33.00
N THR A 547 -15.01 -17.88 32.76
CA THR A 547 -13.74 -18.44 33.27
C THR A 547 -12.57 -18.16 32.34
N ALA A 548 -11.33 -18.32 32.83
CA ALA A 548 -10.15 -18.14 31.98
C ALA A 548 -10.12 -19.09 30.76
N LEU A 549 -10.71 -20.28 30.85
CA LEU A 549 -10.88 -21.15 29.68
C LEU A 549 -11.85 -20.55 28.65
N MET A 550 -12.86 -19.80 29.07
CA MET A 550 -13.79 -19.06 28.18
C MET A 550 -13.15 -17.80 27.58
N PHE A 551 -12.21 -17.16 28.28
CA PHE A 551 -11.40 -16.08 27.71
C PHE A 551 -10.37 -16.62 26.72
N ALA A 552 -9.70 -17.73 27.01
CA ALA A 552 -8.72 -18.36 26.10
C ALA A 552 -9.38 -19.00 24.87
N ALA A 553 -10.59 -19.51 25.04
CA ALA A 553 -11.45 -19.97 23.97
C ALA A 553 -11.95 -18.84 23.05
N GLU A 554 -11.98 -17.60 23.56
CA GLU A 554 -12.40 -16.41 22.80
C GLU A 554 -11.25 -15.57 22.25
N SER A 555 -10.14 -15.45 22.97
CA SER A 555 -9.00 -14.64 22.55
C SER A 555 -8.43 -15.15 21.23
N ILE A 556 -8.16 -14.21 20.32
CA ILE A 556 -7.45 -14.45 19.07
C ILE A 556 -5.96 -14.80 19.28
N ASN A 557 -5.40 -14.38 20.42
CA ASN A 557 -3.98 -14.53 20.75
C ASN A 557 -3.67 -15.88 21.39
N ALA A 558 -4.58 -16.39 22.24
CA ALA A 558 -4.39 -17.60 23.05
C ALA A 558 -4.41 -18.86 22.18
N ASP A 559 -3.28 -19.17 21.55
CA ASP A 559 -3.13 -20.23 20.55
C ASP A 559 -3.68 -21.61 21.02
N ASP A 560 -3.87 -22.51 20.08
CA ASP A 560 -4.52 -23.77 20.38
C ASP A 560 -3.68 -24.68 21.30
N ALA A 561 -2.36 -24.44 21.45
CA ALA A 561 -1.51 -24.99 22.49
C ALA A 561 -1.65 -24.30 23.86
N PHE A 562 -1.88 -22.97 23.92
CA PHE A 562 -2.30 -22.26 25.13
C PHE A 562 -3.53 -22.93 25.73
N VAL A 563 -4.59 -23.11 24.92
CA VAL A 563 -5.83 -23.69 25.44
C VAL A 563 -5.66 -25.18 25.74
N ASP A 564 -4.76 -25.90 25.03
CA ASP A 564 -4.41 -27.31 25.33
C ASP A 564 -3.79 -27.42 26.72
N ARG A 565 -2.86 -26.50 27.04
CA ARG A 565 -2.24 -26.39 28.36
C ARG A 565 -3.26 -26.06 29.45
N LEU A 566 -4.23 -25.17 29.23
CA LEU A 566 -5.30 -24.94 30.20
C LEU A 566 -6.08 -26.22 30.55
N LEU A 567 -6.31 -27.13 29.59
CA LEU A 567 -6.93 -28.43 29.89
C LEU A 567 -5.97 -29.40 30.58
N ALA A 568 -4.68 -29.39 30.23
CA ALA A 568 -3.65 -30.18 30.91
C ALA A 568 -3.46 -29.75 32.38
N LEU A 569 -3.69 -28.48 32.68
CA LEU A 569 -3.77 -27.91 34.04
C LEU A 569 -5.08 -28.29 34.77
N GLY A 570 -6.10 -28.78 34.05
CA GLY A 570 -7.35 -29.30 34.61
C GLY A 570 -8.60 -28.44 34.38
N ALA A 571 -8.56 -27.43 33.50
CA ALA A 571 -9.71 -26.55 33.27
C ALA A 571 -10.90 -27.31 32.69
N SER A 572 -12.09 -27.02 33.20
CA SER A 572 -13.33 -27.75 32.90
C SER A 572 -13.90 -27.37 31.53
N ARG A 573 -14.11 -28.38 30.70
CA ARG A 573 -14.81 -28.26 29.41
C ARG A 573 -16.30 -27.95 29.61
N ASP A 574 -16.83 -28.29 30.78
CA ASP A 574 -18.26 -28.43 31.06
C ASP A 574 -18.83 -27.27 31.89
N THR A 575 -17.98 -26.41 32.45
CA THR A 575 -18.39 -25.16 33.12
C THR A 575 -19.04 -24.21 32.13
N ALA A 576 -20.16 -23.60 32.55
CA ALA A 576 -20.98 -22.70 31.76
C ALA A 576 -21.26 -21.37 32.50
N THR A 577 -21.44 -20.28 31.76
CA THR A 577 -21.97 -19.02 32.32
C THR A 577 -23.42 -19.16 32.76
N ALA A 578 -23.99 -18.12 33.37
CA ALA A 578 -25.42 -18.04 33.68
C ALA A 578 -26.33 -18.25 32.45
N ASP A 579 -25.84 -17.91 31.24
CA ASP A 579 -26.55 -18.12 29.97
C ASP A 579 -26.45 -19.55 29.43
N GLY A 580 -25.81 -20.47 30.17
CA GLY A 580 -25.57 -21.85 29.75
C GLY A 580 -24.41 -22.01 28.75
N ARG A 581 -23.68 -20.94 28.41
CA ARG A 581 -22.57 -20.98 27.45
C ARG A 581 -21.30 -21.49 28.11
N ARG A 582 -20.79 -22.63 27.63
CA ARG A 582 -19.56 -23.27 28.08
C ARG A 582 -18.33 -22.70 27.39
N ALA A 583 -17.13 -23.06 27.86
CA ALA A 583 -15.90 -22.81 27.11
C ALA A 583 -15.91 -23.40 25.69
N VAL A 584 -16.64 -24.49 25.46
CA VAL A 584 -16.89 -25.02 24.10
C VAL A 584 -17.73 -24.06 23.26
N ASP A 585 -18.66 -23.31 23.87
CA ASP A 585 -19.52 -22.33 23.21
C ASP A 585 -18.86 -20.96 23.05
N PHE A 586 -17.91 -20.57 23.90
CA PHE A 586 -17.00 -19.45 23.59
C PHE A 586 -16.05 -19.85 22.46
N ALA A 587 -15.50 -21.06 22.51
CA ALA A 587 -14.79 -21.65 21.38
C ALA A 587 -15.70 -21.94 20.16
N ALA A 588 -17.01 -21.72 20.27
CA ALA A 588 -18.01 -21.80 19.18
C ALA A 588 -18.70 -20.47 18.82
N ALA A 589 -18.39 -19.37 19.51
CA ALA A 589 -18.99 -18.03 19.32
C ALA A 589 -17.96 -16.89 19.26
N ALA A 590 -16.76 -17.09 19.79
CA ALA A 590 -15.55 -16.69 19.10
C ALA A 590 -15.37 -17.64 17.94
N GLY A 591 -15.25 -18.96 18.16
CA GLY A 591 -15.67 -19.96 17.17
C GLY A 591 -14.60 -20.67 16.35
N ARG A 592 -13.69 -21.36 17.00
CA ARG A 592 -12.33 -21.34 16.52
C ARG A 592 -11.91 -22.66 15.87
N TRP A 593 -12.50 -23.23 14.78
CA TRP A 593 -12.44 -24.68 14.31
C TRP A 593 -11.12 -25.53 14.44
N SER A 594 -10.07 -25.07 15.12
CA SER A 594 -9.06 -25.85 15.87
C SER A 594 -9.07 -25.71 17.44
N ILE A 595 -10.14 -25.16 18.04
CA ILE A 595 -10.64 -24.97 19.45
C ILE A 595 -11.25 -26.11 20.35
N VAL A 596 -12.17 -26.92 19.79
CA VAL A 596 -13.35 -27.60 20.38
C VAL A 596 -13.33 -29.09 20.21
N ALA A 597 -13.15 -29.72 19.05
CA ALA A 597 -13.08 -31.19 18.97
C ALA A 597 -11.80 -31.81 19.58
N LEU A 598 -11.15 -31.09 20.50
CA LEU A 598 -10.48 -31.63 21.69
C LEU A 598 -11.12 -31.23 23.04
N LEU A 599 -11.80 -30.09 23.21
CA LEU A 599 -12.77 -29.85 24.31
C LEU A 599 -13.93 -30.88 24.33
N ASP A 600 -14.41 -31.30 23.15
CA ASP A 600 -15.47 -32.26 22.84
C ASP A 600 -15.25 -32.87 21.42
N PRO A 601 -14.47 -33.97 21.30
CA PRO A 601 -14.26 -34.68 20.04
C PRO A 601 -15.51 -35.26 19.37
N GLY A 602 -16.67 -35.24 20.04
CA GLY A 602 -17.97 -35.64 19.48
C GLY A 602 -18.72 -34.51 18.77
N TYR A 603 -18.26 -33.27 18.91
CA TYR A 603 -18.87 -32.10 18.27
C TYR A 603 -18.93 -32.29 16.75
N VAL A 604 -20.14 -32.19 16.18
CA VAL A 604 -20.42 -32.69 14.82
C VAL A 604 -19.53 -32.02 13.79
N LEU A 605 -18.63 -32.82 13.23
CA LEU A 605 -17.79 -32.41 12.13
C LEU A 605 -18.58 -32.49 10.77
N PRO A 606 -18.10 -31.84 9.67
CA PRO A 606 -18.94 -31.45 8.48
C PRO A 606 -19.27 -32.51 7.23
N ALA A 607 -19.07 -32.74 5.85
CA ALA A 607 -18.86 -32.34 4.32
C ALA A 607 -17.87 -31.35 3.37
N ASN A 608 -16.62 -30.66 3.35
CA ASN A 608 -15.19 -30.31 3.92
C ASN A 608 -13.70 -31.00 4.02
N VAL A 609 -13.01 -32.21 4.16
CA VAL A 609 -12.97 -33.63 4.71
C VAL A 609 -12.46 -34.83 3.71
N ASP A 610 -13.28 -35.92 3.44
CA ASP A 610 -13.26 -37.39 2.87
C ASP A 610 -12.46 -38.11 1.70
N THR A 611 -12.79 -39.42 1.38
CA THR A 611 -12.91 -40.22 0.08
C THR A 611 -13.33 -41.76 0.18
N SER A 612 -14.10 -42.43 -0.75
CA SER A 612 -13.91 -43.88 -1.27
C SER A 612 -15.03 -44.67 -2.12
N SER A 613 -14.66 -45.43 -3.21
CA SER A 613 -15.24 -46.72 -3.84
C SER A 613 -15.55 -46.84 -5.39
N ALA A 614 -15.48 -48.07 -6.05
CA ALA A 614 -16.15 -48.62 -7.32
C ALA A 614 -15.40 -49.72 -8.24
N PRO A 615 -16.05 -50.64 -9.05
CA PRO A 615 -15.44 -51.70 -9.99
C PRO A 615 -16.01 -51.91 -11.48
N ALA A 616 -15.75 -53.05 -12.23
CA ALA A 616 -15.58 -53.18 -13.75
C ALA A 616 -16.33 -54.31 -14.65
N ALA A 617 -15.90 -54.63 -15.93
CA ALA A 617 -16.64 -55.30 -17.09
C ALA A 617 -15.83 -56.21 -18.17
N SER A 618 -16.40 -56.72 -19.33
CA SER A 618 -15.67 -57.39 -20.50
C SER A 618 -16.40 -57.89 -21.84
N ALA A 619 -15.75 -57.79 -23.06
CA ALA A 619 -15.57 -58.77 -24.24
C ALA A 619 -16.24 -58.71 -25.70
N ARG A 620 -15.47 -58.44 -26.82
CA ARG A 620 -15.38 -59.09 -28.22
C ARG A 620 -14.97 -58.21 -29.47
N GLU A 621 -14.34 -58.82 -30.52
CA GLU A 621 -14.10 -58.45 -31.97
C GLU A 621 -12.91 -57.54 -32.44
N ASP A 622 -12.27 -57.80 -33.63
CA ASP A 622 -11.03 -57.15 -34.19
C ASP A 622 -10.73 -57.28 -35.75
N SER A 623 -10.54 -56.20 -36.57
CA SER A 623 -9.74 -56.17 -37.86
C SER A 623 -9.58 -54.77 -38.55
N PRO A 624 -8.60 -54.50 -39.46
CA PRO A 624 -8.34 -53.15 -40.00
C PRO A 624 -9.44 -52.48 -40.84
N ALA A 625 -10.08 -53.21 -41.77
CA ALA A 625 -11.15 -52.64 -42.59
C ALA A 625 -12.45 -52.49 -41.76
N HIS A 626 -12.72 -53.45 -40.88
CA HIS A 626 -13.83 -53.36 -39.93
C HIS A 626 -13.64 -52.16 -38.98
N LEU A 627 -12.40 -51.79 -38.64
CA LEU A 627 -12.12 -50.57 -37.87
C LEU A 627 -12.43 -49.32 -38.67
N LEU A 628 -11.98 -49.26 -39.93
CA LEU A 628 -12.25 -48.11 -40.79
C LEU A 628 -13.75 -47.86 -40.91
N ASP A 629 -14.54 -48.91 -41.13
CA ASP A 629 -15.99 -48.80 -41.22
C ASP A 629 -16.63 -48.53 -39.85
N ALA A 630 -16.17 -49.16 -38.75
CA ALA A 630 -16.65 -48.86 -37.40
C ALA A 630 -16.41 -47.39 -37.02
N LEU A 631 -15.27 -46.81 -37.39
CA LEU A 631 -14.97 -45.38 -37.19
C LEU A 631 -15.79 -44.48 -38.13
N ARG A 632 -16.02 -44.86 -39.39
CA ARG A 632 -16.86 -44.10 -40.33
C ARG A 632 -18.35 -44.09 -39.99
N PHE A 633 -18.82 -45.10 -39.26
CA PHE A 633 -20.23 -45.26 -38.86
C PHE A 633 -20.46 -45.05 -37.36
N GLY A 634 -19.45 -44.62 -36.59
CA GLY A 634 -19.57 -44.26 -35.18
C GLY A 634 -19.85 -45.43 -34.22
N HIS A 635 -19.39 -46.64 -34.56
CA HIS A 635 -19.55 -47.85 -33.74
C HIS A 635 -18.46 -47.95 -32.66
N TRP A 636 -18.43 -46.99 -31.73
CA TRP A 636 -17.37 -46.84 -30.71
C TRP A 636 -17.08 -48.10 -29.90
N GLN A 637 -18.09 -48.88 -29.54
CA GLN A 637 -17.91 -50.15 -28.81
C GLN A 637 -17.12 -51.20 -29.61
N ILE A 638 -17.21 -51.17 -30.94
CA ILE A 638 -16.47 -52.03 -31.86
C ILE A 638 -15.08 -51.42 -32.12
N ALA A 639 -14.96 -50.10 -32.24
CA ALA A 639 -13.65 -49.47 -32.35
C ALA A 639 -12.78 -49.78 -31.10
N ASP A 640 -13.32 -49.60 -29.89
CA ASP A 640 -12.61 -49.75 -28.63
C ASP A 640 -12.12 -51.18 -28.35
N SER A 641 -12.76 -52.24 -28.87
CA SER A 641 -12.18 -53.59 -28.73
C SER A 641 -10.86 -53.71 -29.50
N PHE A 642 -10.69 -52.98 -30.60
CA PHE A 642 -9.52 -53.04 -31.47
C PHE A 642 -8.37 -52.16 -30.95
N ALA A 643 -8.58 -51.45 -29.83
CA ALA A 643 -7.60 -50.59 -29.18
C ALA A 643 -6.28 -51.31 -28.84
N GLU A 644 -6.33 -52.61 -28.58
CA GLU A 644 -5.13 -53.44 -28.40
C GLU A 644 -4.62 -54.02 -29.72
N ALA A 645 -5.50 -54.58 -30.56
CA ALA A 645 -5.11 -55.24 -31.81
C ALA A 645 -4.43 -54.29 -32.81
N GLN A 646 -4.90 -53.04 -32.94
CA GLN A 646 -4.35 -52.10 -33.93
C GLN A 646 -2.94 -51.59 -33.58
N ARG A 647 -2.49 -51.76 -32.33
CA ARG A 647 -1.10 -51.46 -31.92
C ARG A 647 -0.09 -52.40 -32.58
N GLY A 648 -0.53 -53.55 -33.09
CA GLY A 648 0.30 -54.50 -33.84
C GLY A 648 0.42 -54.21 -35.33
N TRP A 649 -0.25 -53.19 -35.88
CA TRP A 649 -0.29 -52.94 -37.33
C TRP A 649 0.79 -51.94 -37.80
N PRO A 650 1.30 -52.06 -39.05
CA PRO A 650 2.31 -51.14 -39.59
C PRO A 650 1.87 -49.68 -39.58
N MET A 651 2.74 -48.76 -39.15
CA MET A 651 2.40 -47.34 -39.01
C MET A 651 1.91 -46.70 -40.32
N ALA A 652 2.50 -47.06 -41.47
CA ALA A 652 2.05 -46.57 -42.79
C ALA A 652 0.63 -47.02 -43.16
N GLN A 653 0.17 -48.18 -42.66
CA GLN A 653 -1.21 -48.63 -42.84
C GLN A 653 -2.17 -47.81 -41.95
N ARG A 654 -1.75 -47.49 -40.72
CA ARG A 654 -2.52 -46.66 -39.77
C ARG A 654 -2.60 -45.19 -40.25
N ALA A 655 -1.53 -44.69 -40.87
CA ALA A 655 -1.51 -43.40 -41.56
C ALA A 655 -2.43 -43.36 -42.79
N GLN A 656 -2.51 -44.47 -43.54
CA GLN A 656 -3.47 -44.61 -44.64
C GLN A 656 -4.92 -44.55 -44.13
N LEU A 657 -5.25 -45.22 -43.03
CA LEU A 657 -6.59 -45.13 -42.41
C LEU A 657 -6.96 -43.67 -42.05
N PHE A 658 -6.02 -42.89 -41.52
CA PHE A 658 -6.24 -41.47 -41.23
C PHE A 658 -6.44 -40.63 -42.50
N PHE A 659 -5.68 -40.92 -43.56
CA PHE A 659 -5.77 -40.24 -44.86
C PHE A 659 -7.09 -40.57 -45.59
N ASP A 660 -7.55 -41.82 -45.53
CA ASP A 660 -8.82 -42.24 -46.10
C ASP A 660 -10.03 -41.64 -45.34
N LEU A 661 -9.82 -41.30 -44.05
CA LEU A 661 -10.75 -40.51 -43.22
C LEU A 661 -10.61 -38.99 -43.41
N ALA A 662 -9.69 -38.48 -44.24
CA ALA A 662 -9.39 -37.04 -44.28
C ALA A 662 -10.55 -36.16 -44.77
N ALA A 663 -11.39 -36.72 -45.66
CA ALA A 663 -12.61 -36.08 -46.16
C ALA A 663 -13.88 -36.50 -45.40
N HIS A 664 -13.77 -37.26 -44.31
CA HIS A 664 -14.93 -37.68 -43.51
C HIS A 664 -15.39 -36.57 -42.54
N GLY A 665 -16.69 -36.49 -42.29
CA GLY A 665 -17.28 -35.43 -41.47
C GLY A 665 -17.05 -35.58 -39.97
N ASP A 666 -16.86 -36.80 -39.46
CA ASP A 666 -16.70 -37.06 -38.02
C ASP A 666 -15.23 -36.90 -37.58
N PRO A 667 -14.90 -35.96 -36.67
CA PRO A 667 -13.56 -35.84 -36.11
C PRO A 667 -13.22 -36.94 -35.08
N ALA A 668 -14.21 -37.55 -34.41
CA ALA A 668 -13.96 -38.59 -33.42
C ALA A 668 -13.36 -39.85 -34.06
N ALA A 669 -13.72 -40.13 -35.32
CA ALA A 669 -13.14 -41.21 -36.14
C ALA A 669 -11.61 -41.06 -36.30
N ARG A 670 -11.12 -39.83 -36.46
CA ARG A 670 -9.70 -39.51 -36.64
C ARG A 670 -8.97 -39.35 -35.30
N ALA A 671 -9.61 -38.72 -34.31
CA ALA A 671 -9.09 -38.60 -32.95
C ALA A 671 -8.82 -39.99 -32.33
N TRP A 672 -9.74 -40.95 -32.51
CA TRP A 672 -9.58 -42.31 -31.99
C TRP A 672 -8.31 -43.01 -32.51
N LEU A 673 -7.92 -42.79 -33.77
CA LEU A 673 -6.66 -43.33 -34.32
C LEU A 673 -5.42 -42.71 -33.66
N ILE A 674 -5.46 -41.40 -33.38
CA ILE A 674 -4.39 -40.64 -32.70
C ILE A 674 -4.24 -41.14 -31.25
N ASP A 675 -5.33 -41.13 -30.48
CA ASP A 675 -5.33 -41.50 -29.05
C ASP A 675 -4.84 -42.95 -28.81
N HIS A 676 -5.11 -43.83 -29.77
CA HIS A 676 -4.63 -45.22 -29.75
C HIS A 676 -3.27 -45.43 -30.44
N GLY A 677 -2.52 -44.35 -30.68
CA GLY A 677 -1.08 -44.36 -30.92
C GLY A 677 -0.64 -44.32 -32.38
N LEU A 678 -1.40 -43.69 -33.28
CA LEU A 678 -0.88 -43.26 -34.59
C LEU A 678 0.18 -42.16 -34.37
N ASP A 679 1.36 -42.29 -34.98
CA ASP A 679 2.35 -41.21 -35.02
C ASP A 679 1.90 -40.13 -36.02
N PRO A 680 1.69 -38.86 -35.61
CA PRO A 680 1.31 -37.77 -36.52
C PRO A 680 2.33 -37.51 -37.65
N ASN A 681 3.57 -37.98 -37.47
CA ASN A 681 4.69 -37.80 -38.40
C ASN A 681 4.84 -38.97 -39.39
N ALA A 682 3.94 -39.95 -39.34
CA ALA A 682 3.99 -41.13 -40.21
C ALA A 682 3.97 -40.76 -41.70
N CYS A 683 4.72 -41.52 -42.50
CA CYS A 683 4.63 -41.48 -43.95
C CYS A 683 3.52 -42.41 -44.45
N LEU A 684 2.86 -42.00 -45.53
CA LEU A 684 2.03 -42.89 -46.34
C LEU A 684 2.91 -43.96 -47.02
N PRO A 685 2.33 -45.07 -47.54
CA PRO A 685 3.09 -46.12 -48.23
C PRO A 685 3.96 -45.66 -49.40
N GLY A 686 3.67 -44.48 -49.99
CA GLY A 686 4.48 -43.83 -51.03
C GLY A 686 5.61 -42.92 -50.53
N GLY A 687 5.92 -42.89 -49.22
CA GLY A 687 7.03 -42.15 -48.63
C GLY A 687 6.78 -40.66 -48.36
N LEU A 688 5.71 -40.07 -48.90
CA LEU A 688 5.26 -38.72 -48.51
C LEU A 688 4.81 -38.70 -47.04
N SER A 689 5.14 -37.63 -46.32
CA SER A 689 4.61 -37.39 -44.97
C SER A 689 3.09 -37.17 -45.03
N LEU A 690 2.37 -37.65 -44.03
CA LEU A 690 0.91 -37.54 -43.99
C LEU A 690 0.44 -36.07 -44.04
N ALA A 691 1.09 -35.18 -43.30
CA ALA A 691 0.82 -33.73 -43.36
C ALA A 691 1.11 -33.12 -44.75
N GLY A 692 2.19 -33.53 -45.42
CA GLY A 692 2.53 -33.06 -46.76
C GLY A 692 1.54 -33.52 -47.83
N ALA A 693 1.06 -34.77 -47.75
CA ALA A 693 0.03 -35.29 -48.63
C ALA A 693 -1.32 -34.57 -48.44
N LEU A 694 -1.67 -34.23 -47.19
CA LEU A 694 -2.88 -33.47 -46.87
C LEU A 694 -2.79 -32.00 -47.33
N LEU A 695 -1.64 -31.33 -47.24
CA LEU A 695 -1.45 -29.95 -47.74
C LEU A 695 -1.78 -29.81 -49.23
N VAL A 696 -1.49 -30.83 -50.04
CA VAL A 696 -1.79 -30.86 -51.49
C VAL A 696 -3.31 -30.99 -51.77
N GLN A 697 -4.09 -31.49 -50.81
CA GLN A 697 -5.54 -31.70 -50.93
C GLN A 697 -6.39 -30.56 -50.34
N LEU A 698 -5.78 -29.41 -49.99
CA LEU A 698 -6.53 -28.26 -49.50
C LEU A 698 -7.47 -27.71 -50.59
N PRO A 699 -8.71 -27.28 -50.24
CA PRO A 699 -9.25 -27.16 -48.88
C PRO A 699 -9.97 -28.41 -48.33
N THR A 700 -10.09 -29.50 -49.10
CA THR A 700 -10.86 -30.70 -48.70
C THR A 700 -10.31 -31.38 -47.45
N SER A 701 -8.98 -31.42 -47.31
CA SER A 701 -8.24 -32.04 -46.20
C SER A 701 -8.16 -31.21 -44.91
N LEU A 702 -8.72 -30.00 -44.89
CA LEU A 702 -8.38 -28.96 -43.90
C LEU A 702 -8.63 -29.37 -42.45
N ALA A 703 -9.76 -30.04 -42.16
CA ALA A 703 -10.10 -30.50 -40.82
C ALA A 703 -9.11 -31.57 -40.31
N ALA A 704 -8.85 -32.60 -41.14
CA ALA A 704 -7.93 -33.68 -40.81
C ALA A 704 -6.47 -33.20 -40.68
N LEU A 705 -6.05 -32.23 -41.51
CA LEU A 705 -4.74 -31.60 -41.38
C LEU A 705 -4.61 -30.79 -40.09
N ARG A 706 -5.65 -30.05 -39.67
CA ARG A 706 -5.66 -29.35 -38.39
C ARG A 706 -5.53 -30.33 -37.22
N GLU A 707 -6.35 -31.38 -37.19
CA GLU A 707 -6.31 -32.42 -36.13
C GLU A 707 -4.95 -33.12 -36.05
N LEU A 708 -4.30 -33.38 -37.20
CA LEU A 708 -2.97 -33.99 -37.26
C LEU A 708 -1.86 -33.04 -36.78
N VAL A 709 -1.93 -31.75 -37.14
CA VAL A 709 -1.05 -30.71 -36.62
C VAL A 709 -1.27 -30.52 -35.11
N ASP A 710 -2.52 -30.61 -34.64
CA ASP A 710 -2.86 -30.51 -33.23
C ASP A 710 -2.27 -31.65 -32.41
N ALA A 711 -2.30 -32.87 -32.94
CA ALA A 711 -1.67 -34.05 -32.36
C ALA A 711 -0.13 -34.01 -32.34
N GLY A 712 0.50 -33.10 -33.10
CA GLY A 712 1.95 -32.88 -33.05
C GLY A 712 2.74 -33.29 -34.30
N ALA A 713 2.13 -33.23 -35.49
CA ALA A 713 2.87 -33.40 -36.74
C ALA A 713 3.89 -32.28 -36.99
N GLN A 714 5.06 -32.66 -37.50
CA GLN A 714 6.13 -31.74 -37.89
C GLN A 714 5.77 -30.94 -39.14
N VAL A 715 5.85 -29.61 -39.01
CA VAL A 715 5.60 -28.63 -40.07
C VAL A 715 6.87 -27.86 -40.49
N THR A 716 8.03 -28.28 -39.98
CA THR A 716 9.34 -27.61 -40.03
C THR A 716 10.07 -27.75 -41.37
N GLY A 717 9.34 -27.74 -42.49
CA GLY A 717 9.89 -27.95 -43.84
C GLY A 717 9.93 -26.67 -44.67
N VAL A 718 11.01 -26.48 -45.44
CA VAL A 718 11.13 -25.41 -46.45
C VAL A 718 9.95 -25.51 -47.43
N GLY A 719 9.21 -24.41 -47.60
CA GLY A 719 8.06 -24.34 -48.50
C GLY A 719 6.76 -24.99 -47.98
N MET A 720 6.71 -25.49 -46.74
CA MET A 720 5.47 -26.09 -46.18
C MET A 720 4.29 -25.10 -46.09
N LEU A 721 4.56 -23.78 -46.10
CA LEU A 721 3.54 -22.74 -46.13
C LEU A 721 3.14 -22.30 -47.56
N ASP A 722 3.93 -22.63 -48.59
CA ASP A 722 3.67 -22.15 -49.96
C ASP A 722 2.38 -22.71 -50.59
N PRO A 723 2.04 -24.01 -50.46
CA PRO A 723 0.73 -24.53 -50.89
C PRO A 723 -0.45 -23.84 -50.21
N LEU A 724 -0.25 -23.38 -48.97
CA LEU A 724 -1.27 -22.73 -48.15
C LEU A 724 -1.47 -21.26 -48.55
N PHE A 725 -0.39 -20.50 -48.82
CA PHE A 725 -0.49 -19.18 -49.43
C PHE A 725 -1.14 -19.22 -50.82
N ASP A 726 -0.78 -20.22 -51.64
CA ASP A 726 -1.42 -20.45 -52.93
C ASP A 726 -2.90 -20.82 -52.77
N ALA A 727 -3.27 -21.62 -51.76
CA ALA A 727 -4.68 -21.91 -51.46
C ALA A 727 -5.46 -20.65 -51.06
N ILE A 728 -4.91 -19.78 -50.20
CA ILE A 728 -5.56 -18.53 -49.77
C ILE A 728 -5.75 -17.54 -50.94
N ALA A 729 -4.84 -17.57 -51.93
CA ALA A 729 -4.96 -16.78 -53.15
C ALA A 729 -5.98 -17.35 -54.16
N ARG A 730 -6.17 -18.68 -54.18
CA ARG A 730 -7.10 -19.38 -55.11
C ARG A 730 -8.53 -19.51 -54.58
N TYR A 731 -8.69 -19.66 -53.26
CA TYR A 731 -9.96 -19.97 -52.57
C TYR A 731 -10.30 -18.88 -51.53
N PRO A 732 -10.57 -17.63 -51.97
CA PRO A 732 -10.87 -16.52 -51.05
C PRO A 732 -12.10 -16.78 -50.17
N GLU A 733 -13.04 -17.62 -50.61
CA GLU A 733 -14.23 -18.04 -49.86
C GLU A 733 -13.93 -18.96 -48.66
N ARG A 734 -12.73 -19.53 -48.57
CA ARG A 734 -12.22 -20.27 -47.40
C ARG A 734 -10.99 -19.63 -46.74
N ARG A 735 -10.78 -18.34 -47.00
CA ARG A 735 -9.63 -17.57 -46.47
C ARG A 735 -9.47 -17.72 -44.96
N GLU A 736 -10.54 -17.59 -44.19
CA GLU A 736 -10.47 -17.63 -42.71
C GLU A 736 -10.01 -19.01 -42.19
N GLU A 737 -10.52 -20.10 -42.75
CA GLU A 737 -10.09 -21.48 -42.40
C GLU A 737 -8.60 -21.71 -42.71
N LEU A 738 -8.16 -21.23 -43.88
CA LEU A 738 -6.79 -21.41 -44.37
C LEU A 738 -5.79 -20.50 -43.64
N GLU A 739 -6.17 -19.27 -43.30
CA GLU A 739 -5.37 -18.37 -42.47
C GLU A 739 -5.25 -18.89 -41.03
N ALA A 740 -6.33 -19.43 -40.45
CA ALA A 740 -6.28 -20.08 -39.14
C ALA A 740 -5.33 -21.30 -39.13
N LEU A 741 -5.34 -22.12 -40.18
CA LEU A 741 -4.37 -23.20 -40.35
C LEU A 741 -2.93 -22.66 -40.49
N ALA A 742 -2.71 -21.57 -41.23
CA ALA A 742 -1.39 -20.97 -41.40
C ALA A 742 -0.82 -20.46 -40.07
N LEU A 743 -1.64 -19.79 -39.27
CA LEU A 743 -1.29 -19.35 -37.91
C LEU A 743 -0.95 -20.56 -37.01
N THR A 744 -1.74 -21.62 -37.06
CA THR A 744 -1.50 -22.87 -36.31
C THR A 744 -0.17 -23.52 -36.71
N MET A 745 0.15 -23.60 -38.00
CA MET A 745 1.44 -24.13 -38.48
C MET A 745 2.62 -23.26 -38.06
N ILE A 746 2.47 -21.93 -38.10
CA ILE A 746 3.49 -20.98 -37.63
C ILE A 746 3.71 -21.10 -36.10
N GLU A 747 2.67 -21.43 -35.32
CA GLU A 747 2.77 -21.71 -33.88
C GLU A 747 3.42 -23.06 -33.58
N ARG A 748 3.20 -24.07 -34.43
CA ARG A 748 3.87 -25.37 -34.36
C ARG A 748 5.27 -25.39 -35.00
N GLY A 749 5.82 -24.22 -35.36
CA GLY A 749 7.22 -24.06 -35.77
C GLY A 749 7.51 -24.22 -37.26
N ALA A 750 6.55 -23.96 -38.14
CA ALA A 750 6.81 -23.87 -39.59
C ALA A 750 7.86 -22.79 -39.91
N ASP A 751 8.64 -22.99 -40.97
CA ASP A 751 9.72 -22.05 -41.33
C ASP A 751 9.14 -20.73 -41.87
N ILE A 752 9.42 -19.64 -41.13
CA ILE A 752 8.97 -18.27 -41.43
C ILE A 752 10.02 -17.44 -42.17
N PHE A 753 11.23 -17.98 -42.39
CA PHE A 753 12.37 -17.28 -42.97
C PHE A 753 12.79 -17.86 -44.34
N ALA A 754 12.55 -19.14 -44.60
CA ALA A 754 12.79 -19.76 -45.89
C ALA A 754 12.02 -19.05 -47.01
N ALA A 755 12.76 -18.59 -48.02
CA ALA A 755 12.20 -17.89 -49.18
C ALA A 755 11.92 -18.84 -50.35
N ASP A 756 10.95 -18.48 -51.19
CA ASP A 756 10.55 -19.26 -52.37
C ASP A 756 11.64 -19.30 -53.47
N ALA A 757 11.34 -19.97 -54.59
CA ALA A 757 12.21 -20.02 -55.77
C ALA A 757 12.52 -18.63 -56.40
N ASN A 758 11.76 -17.59 -56.06
CA ASN A 758 11.99 -16.19 -56.46
C ASN A 758 12.65 -15.34 -55.37
N ARG A 759 13.06 -15.93 -54.24
CA ARG A 759 13.53 -15.24 -53.02
C ARG A 759 12.48 -14.33 -52.37
N GLN A 760 11.19 -14.57 -52.59
CA GLN A 760 10.13 -13.94 -51.83
C GLN A 760 10.03 -14.60 -50.46
N THR A 761 10.05 -13.81 -49.39
CA THR A 761 9.85 -14.30 -48.03
C THR A 761 8.39 -14.70 -47.80
N PRO A 762 8.07 -15.54 -46.80
CA PRO A 762 6.70 -15.85 -46.41
C PRO A 762 5.88 -14.59 -46.10
N LEU A 763 6.53 -13.53 -45.59
CA LEU A 763 5.92 -12.21 -45.40
C LEU A 763 5.53 -11.54 -46.73
N ALA A 764 6.42 -11.52 -47.72
CA ALA A 764 6.11 -10.96 -49.04
C ALA A 764 4.99 -11.75 -49.74
N ARG A 765 4.98 -13.09 -49.60
CA ARG A 765 3.92 -13.98 -50.10
C ARG A 765 2.57 -13.72 -49.39
N ALA A 766 2.56 -13.60 -48.07
CA ALA A 766 1.37 -13.27 -47.28
C ALA A 766 0.79 -11.89 -47.63
N VAL A 767 1.63 -10.87 -47.80
CA VAL A 767 1.20 -9.53 -48.25
C VAL A 767 0.64 -9.60 -49.66
N ALA A 768 1.30 -10.29 -50.60
CA ALA A 768 0.81 -10.43 -51.98
C ALA A 768 -0.53 -11.20 -52.08
N GLY A 769 -0.80 -12.17 -51.20
CA GLY A 769 -2.11 -12.81 -51.06
C GLY A 769 -3.18 -11.96 -50.36
N GLY A 770 -2.80 -10.81 -49.80
CA GLY A 770 -3.68 -9.92 -49.03
C GLY A 770 -4.01 -10.44 -47.61
N SER A 771 -3.23 -11.37 -47.07
CA SER A 771 -3.44 -11.98 -45.75
C SER A 771 -2.80 -11.15 -44.65
N ALA A 772 -3.47 -10.06 -44.26
CA ALA A 772 -3.01 -9.15 -43.21
C ALA A 772 -2.79 -9.83 -41.86
N SER A 773 -3.61 -10.85 -41.52
CA SER A 773 -3.51 -11.70 -40.33
C SER A 773 -2.15 -12.43 -40.25
N VAL A 774 -1.82 -13.19 -41.29
CA VAL A 774 -0.58 -13.98 -41.37
C VAL A 774 0.64 -13.06 -41.50
N ALA A 775 0.53 -11.96 -42.26
CA ALA A 775 1.57 -10.94 -42.33
C ALA A 775 1.89 -10.35 -40.93
N GLN A 776 0.87 -9.98 -40.15
CA GLN A 776 1.05 -9.52 -38.76
C GLN A 776 1.69 -10.60 -37.87
N ALA A 777 1.27 -11.87 -38.00
CA ALA A 777 1.81 -12.98 -37.21
C ALA A 777 3.27 -13.32 -37.52
N LEU A 778 3.73 -13.07 -38.76
CA LEU A 778 5.13 -13.17 -39.18
C LEU A 778 5.96 -11.99 -38.66
N LEU A 779 5.45 -10.76 -38.79
CA LEU A 779 6.10 -9.55 -38.25
C LEU A 779 6.26 -9.62 -36.72
N ALA A 780 5.23 -10.11 -36.01
CA ALA A 780 5.28 -10.31 -34.55
C ALA A 780 6.33 -11.35 -34.11
N ARG A 781 6.77 -12.23 -35.02
CA ARG A 781 7.85 -13.22 -34.80
C ARG A 781 9.22 -12.74 -35.29
N GLY A 782 9.35 -11.48 -35.68
CA GLY A 782 10.63 -10.85 -36.02
C GLY A 782 11.11 -11.06 -37.46
N VAL A 783 10.22 -11.42 -38.40
CA VAL A 783 10.56 -11.40 -39.83
C VAL A 783 10.79 -9.95 -40.27
N ASP A 784 11.97 -9.64 -40.78
CA ASP A 784 12.35 -8.28 -41.18
C ASP A 784 11.50 -7.79 -42.39
N PRO A 785 10.73 -6.70 -42.25
CA PRO A 785 9.89 -6.16 -43.32
C PRO A 785 10.67 -5.49 -44.46
N ASN A 786 12.00 -5.40 -44.36
CA ASN A 786 12.88 -4.75 -45.35
C ASN A 786 13.65 -5.75 -46.23
N LEU A 787 13.51 -7.06 -45.98
CA LEU A 787 14.12 -8.11 -46.82
C LEU A 787 13.69 -8.00 -48.29
N ARG A 788 14.63 -8.26 -49.19
CA ARG A 788 14.48 -7.98 -50.63
C ARG A 788 14.35 -9.26 -51.46
N ASP A 789 13.42 -9.24 -52.42
CA ASP A 789 13.26 -10.30 -53.42
C ASP A 789 14.36 -10.28 -54.50
N ARG A 790 14.26 -11.19 -55.48
CA ARG A 790 15.16 -11.24 -56.66
C ARG A 790 15.17 -9.97 -57.54
N HIS A 791 14.22 -9.05 -57.37
CA HIS A 791 14.13 -7.76 -58.05
C HIS A 791 14.56 -6.59 -57.14
N GLY A 792 15.06 -6.89 -55.94
CA GLY A 792 15.49 -5.91 -54.95
C GLY A 792 14.34 -5.22 -54.20
N ARG A 793 13.09 -5.66 -54.38
CA ARG A 793 11.88 -5.06 -53.80
C ARG A 793 11.63 -5.57 -52.39
N SER A 794 11.24 -4.67 -51.48
CA SER A 794 10.75 -5.03 -50.14
C SER A 794 9.26 -5.38 -50.14
N PRO A 795 8.74 -6.06 -49.10
CA PRO A 795 7.30 -6.29 -48.89
C PRO A 795 6.37 -5.10 -49.12
N LEU A 796 6.81 -3.84 -48.88
CA LEU A 796 6.01 -2.64 -49.17
C LEU A 796 5.62 -2.51 -50.65
N PHE A 797 6.43 -3.02 -51.60
CA PHE A 797 6.08 -2.97 -53.03
C PHE A 797 4.88 -3.86 -53.37
N ALA A 798 4.61 -4.91 -52.59
CA ALA A 798 3.47 -5.79 -52.82
C ALA A 798 2.13 -5.11 -52.47
N ALA A 799 2.13 -4.10 -51.59
CA ALA A 799 0.91 -3.37 -51.23
C ALA A 799 0.26 -2.64 -52.42
N PHE A 800 1.04 -2.20 -53.41
CA PHE A 800 0.52 -1.56 -54.63
C PHE A 800 -0.30 -2.51 -55.53
N ALA A 801 -0.13 -3.83 -55.40
CA ALA A 801 -0.90 -4.82 -56.14
C ALA A 801 -2.24 -5.18 -55.46
N LEU A 802 -2.49 -4.67 -54.25
CA LEU A 802 -3.69 -4.97 -53.47
C LEU A 802 -4.84 -3.97 -53.71
N PRO A 803 -6.10 -4.39 -53.52
CA PRO A 803 -7.22 -3.45 -53.35
C PRO A 803 -6.95 -2.47 -52.22
N ALA A 804 -7.37 -1.21 -52.38
CA ALA A 804 -6.99 -0.09 -51.50
C ALA A 804 -7.24 -0.33 -49.99
N SER A 805 -8.28 -1.08 -49.62
CA SER A 805 -8.57 -1.46 -48.23
C SER A 805 -7.54 -2.42 -47.63
N LEU A 806 -7.08 -3.41 -48.41
CA LEU A 806 -6.02 -4.34 -48.01
C LEU A 806 -4.64 -3.69 -48.10
N ALA A 807 -4.42 -2.81 -49.09
CA ALA A 807 -3.19 -2.03 -49.24
C ALA A 807 -2.93 -1.14 -48.02
N ASP A 808 -3.95 -0.42 -47.52
CA ASP A 808 -3.85 0.41 -46.32
C ASP A 808 -3.56 -0.44 -45.06
N ALA A 809 -4.33 -1.51 -44.83
CA ALA A 809 -4.17 -2.37 -43.65
C ALA A 809 -2.80 -3.09 -43.60
N THR A 810 -2.31 -3.61 -44.73
CA THR A 810 -0.99 -4.24 -44.82
C THR A 810 0.15 -3.21 -44.70
N THR A 811 -0.03 -2.01 -45.27
CA THR A 811 0.93 -0.91 -45.13
C THR A 811 1.08 -0.46 -43.68
N ARG A 812 -0.03 -0.26 -42.95
CA ARG A 812 0.02 0.05 -41.50
C ARG A 812 0.80 -1.00 -40.72
N ALA A 813 0.56 -2.29 -40.97
CA ALA A 813 1.28 -3.37 -40.31
C ALA A 813 2.80 -3.36 -40.60
N LEU A 814 3.18 -3.13 -41.85
CA LEU A 814 4.59 -3.04 -42.28
C LEU A 814 5.30 -1.81 -41.68
N ILE A 815 4.69 -0.62 -41.75
CA ILE A 815 5.25 0.60 -41.16
C ILE A 815 5.38 0.47 -39.63
N ARG A 816 4.37 -0.11 -38.95
CA ARG A 816 4.44 -0.41 -37.50
C ARG A 816 5.61 -1.32 -37.14
N ALA A 817 5.94 -2.29 -38.00
CA ALA A 817 7.08 -3.19 -37.82
C ALA A 817 8.45 -2.56 -38.18
N GLY A 818 8.49 -1.33 -38.72
CA GLY A 818 9.72 -0.65 -39.11
C GLY A 818 10.13 -0.89 -40.56
N ALA A 819 9.17 -1.07 -41.47
CA ALA A 819 9.42 -1.00 -42.91
C ALA A 819 9.83 0.42 -43.33
N ASP A 820 10.86 0.54 -44.15
CA ASP A 820 11.38 1.81 -44.65
C ASP A 820 10.74 2.17 -46.01
N PRO A 821 9.90 3.22 -46.10
CA PRO A 821 9.25 3.63 -47.34
C PRO A 821 10.18 4.30 -48.34
N GLU A 822 11.43 4.59 -47.97
CA GLU A 822 12.48 5.15 -48.85
C GLU A 822 13.47 4.08 -49.35
N LEU A 823 13.19 2.79 -49.07
CA LEU A 823 14.07 1.68 -49.44
C LEU A 823 13.97 1.34 -50.94
N ALA A 824 14.83 1.97 -51.75
CA ALA A 824 14.82 1.85 -53.21
C ALA A 824 15.06 0.42 -53.75
N ALA A 825 14.24 -0.06 -54.69
CA ALA A 825 14.40 -1.34 -55.38
C ALA A 825 15.59 -1.33 -56.38
N ALA A 826 15.87 -2.45 -57.05
CA ALA A 826 17.05 -2.58 -57.94
C ALA A 826 17.03 -1.65 -59.17
N ASN A 827 15.88 -1.05 -59.49
CA ASN A 827 15.69 -0.03 -60.52
C ASN A 827 15.71 1.42 -59.99
N GLY A 828 15.89 1.62 -58.67
CA GLY A 828 15.94 2.94 -58.03
C GLY A 828 14.61 3.51 -57.54
N GLU A 829 13.47 2.86 -57.81
CA GLU A 829 12.15 3.28 -57.32
C GLU A 829 12.02 3.05 -55.80
N THR A 830 11.50 4.02 -55.03
CA THR A 830 11.12 3.84 -53.61
C THR A 830 9.61 3.68 -53.46
N PRO A 831 9.10 3.01 -52.39
CA PRO A 831 7.67 2.99 -52.07
C PRO A 831 7.05 4.39 -51.98
N LEU A 832 7.71 5.36 -51.34
CA LEU A 832 7.25 6.76 -51.30
C LEU A 832 7.21 7.38 -52.70
N GLY A 833 8.27 7.21 -53.51
CA GLY A 833 8.34 7.72 -54.88
C GLY A 833 7.22 7.19 -55.78
N LEU A 834 6.92 5.89 -55.68
CA LEU A 834 5.79 5.26 -56.38
C LEU A 834 4.44 5.78 -55.86
N ALA A 835 4.29 6.00 -54.55
CA ALA A 835 3.06 6.55 -53.98
C ALA A 835 2.82 8.02 -54.36
N LEU A 836 3.87 8.82 -54.58
CA LEU A 836 3.75 10.20 -55.07
C LEU A 836 3.21 10.28 -56.51
N GLY A 837 3.49 9.26 -57.34
CA GLY A 837 2.95 9.12 -58.70
C GLY A 837 1.65 8.29 -58.80
N SER A 838 1.18 7.72 -57.69
CA SER A 838 0.02 6.81 -57.66
C SER A 838 -1.28 7.55 -57.34
N PRO A 839 -2.44 7.13 -57.90
CA PRO A 839 -3.75 7.63 -57.47
C PRO A 839 -4.13 7.18 -56.03
N GLN A 840 -3.38 6.27 -55.41
CA GLN A 840 -3.65 5.79 -54.04
C GLN A 840 -3.13 6.77 -52.98
N SER A 841 -3.92 7.81 -52.69
CA SER A 841 -3.60 8.87 -51.73
C SER A 841 -3.33 8.37 -50.29
N SER A 842 -3.92 7.25 -49.88
CA SER A 842 -3.67 6.61 -48.57
C SER A 842 -2.23 6.13 -48.40
N LEU A 843 -1.64 5.47 -49.41
CA LEU A 843 -0.25 5.00 -49.36
C LEU A 843 0.72 6.19 -49.24
N ARG A 844 0.47 7.27 -49.98
CA ARG A 844 1.25 8.51 -49.86
C ARG A 844 1.20 9.08 -48.44
N ALA A 845 0.02 9.10 -47.82
CA ALA A 845 -0.13 9.59 -46.45
C ALA A 845 0.66 8.73 -45.43
N TRP A 846 0.76 7.42 -45.63
CA TRP A 846 1.52 6.52 -44.75
C TRP A 846 3.04 6.56 -44.94
N PHE A 847 3.52 6.90 -46.12
CA PHE A 847 4.95 6.89 -46.45
C PHE A 847 5.67 8.23 -46.18
N ASP A 848 4.93 9.34 -46.11
CA ASP A 848 5.49 10.68 -45.85
C ASP A 848 5.77 10.92 -44.36
N TRP A 849 7.05 11.01 -43.95
CA TRP A 849 7.46 11.31 -42.58
C TRP A 849 8.45 12.49 -42.58
N ALA A 850 7.88 13.70 -42.55
CA ALA A 850 8.57 14.95 -42.89
C ALA A 850 9.54 15.45 -41.81
N GLU A 851 9.07 15.73 -40.59
CA GLU A 851 9.91 16.28 -39.52
C GLU A 851 10.42 15.17 -38.58
N TRP A 852 9.52 14.38 -38.02
CA TRP A 852 9.86 13.21 -37.21
C TRP A 852 10.18 12.01 -38.10
N LYS A 853 11.45 11.61 -38.15
CA LYS A 853 11.93 10.52 -39.01
C LYS A 853 11.69 9.15 -38.38
N LEU A 854 11.21 8.21 -39.20
CA LEU A 854 11.04 6.82 -38.81
C LEU A 854 12.36 6.23 -38.25
N PRO A 855 12.34 5.62 -37.06
CA PRO A 855 13.50 4.92 -36.52
C PRO A 855 13.71 3.61 -37.28
N LYS A 856 14.97 3.20 -37.47
CA LYS A 856 15.34 1.95 -38.20
C LYS A 856 15.12 0.69 -37.34
N ARG A 857 13.90 0.53 -36.84
CA ARG A 857 13.40 -0.53 -35.95
C ARG A 857 11.87 -0.46 -35.91
N ALA A 858 11.22 -1.49 -35.39
CA ALA A 858 9.79 -1.42 -35.07
C ALA A 858 9.45 -0.19 -34.22
N LEU A 859 8.30 0.41 -34.52
CA LEU A 859 7.74 1.55 -33.80
C LEU A 859 7.27 1.14 -32.42
N ARG A 860 7.41 2.05 -31.45
CA ARG A 860 7.13 1.82 -30.03
C ARG A 860 6.20 2.90 -29.51
N ALA A 861 5.46 2.61 -28.45
CA ALA A 861 4.62 3.61 -27.78
C ALA A 861 5.43 4.89 -27.44
N ALA A 862 6.62 4.74 -26.85
CA ALA A 862 7.52 5.84 -26.49
C ALA A 862 8.02 6.73 -27.66
N ASP A 863 7.73 6.38 -28.92
CA ASP A 863 8.01 7.24 -30.08
C ASP A 863 7.01 8.40 -30.20
N LEU A 864 5.76 8.21 -29.75
CA LEU A 864 4.69 9.22 -29.81
C LEU A 864 4.96 10.45 -28.91
N PRO A 865 5.45 10.31 -27.66
CA PRO A 865 5.91 11.46 -26.87
C PRO A 865 7.12 12.19 -27.47
N ALA A 866 7.98 11.49 -28.23
CA ALA A 866 9.12 12.12 -28.89
C ALA A 866 8.69 13.01 -30.06
N ALA A 867 7.74 12.55 -30.89
CA ALA A 867 7.13 13.36 -31.94
C ALA A 867 6.39 14.59 -31.34
N ALA A 868 5.62 14.37 -30.27
CA ALA A 868 4.87 15.42 -29.58
C ALA A 868 5.73 16.48 -28.89
N GLN A 869 6.93 16.11 -28.41
CA GLN A 869 7.91 17.08 -27.89
C GLN A 869 8.51 17.95 -29.01
N LEU A 870 8.77 17.35 -30.17
CA LEU A 870 9.45 18.03 -31.28
C LEU A 870 8.54 19.06 -31.97
N GLY A 871 7.30 18.70 -32.31
CA GLY A 871 6.37 19.58 -33.03
C GLY A 871 5.65 18.94 -34.22
N ASP A 872 5.93 17.68 -34.56
CA ASP A 872 5.33 17.02 -35.72
C ASP A 872 3.93 16.47 -35.41
N ALA A 873 2.92 17.33 -35.59
CA ALA A 873 1.51 16.96 -35.43
C ALA A 873 1.07 15.85 -36.43
N ALA A 874 1.70 15.75 -37.60
CA ALA A 874 1.36 14.74 -38.60
C ALA A 874 1.90 13.35 -38.21
N ALA A 875 3.11 13.29 -37.65
CA ALA A 875 3.66 12.06 -37.07
C ALA A 875 2.87 11.62 -35.82
N VAL A 876 2.47 12.55 -34.95
CA VAL A 876 1.60 12.24 -33.80
C VAL A 876 0.28 11.63 -34.26
N ALA A 877 -0.39 12.23 -35.24
CA ALA A 877 -1.62 11.67 -35.82
C ALA A 877 -1.40 10.26 -36.39
N LYS A 878 -0.35 10.06 -37.21
CA LYS A 878 -0.02 8.74 -37.81
C LYS A 878 0.29 7.67 -36.76
N LEU A 879 0.99 8.00 -35.67
CA LEU A 879 1.28 7.05 -34.61
C LEU A 879 0.00 6.62 -33.87
N ILE A 880 -0.95 7.53 -33.63
CA ILE A 880 -2.28 7.20 -33.09
C ILE A 880 -3.04 6.31 -34.09
N ASP A 881 -3.04 6.68 -35.37
CA ASP A 881 -3.76 5.98 -36.45
C ASP A 881 -3.12 4.61 -36.82
N LEU A 882 -1.91 4.31 -36.31
CA LEU A 882 -1.26 3.00 -36.30
C LEU A 882 -1.62 2.14 -35.07
N GLY A 883 -2.46 2.63 -34.17
CA GLY A 883 -2.84 1.94 -32.93
C GLY A 883 -1.74 1.96 -31.87
N PHE A 884 -0.93 3.01 -31.78
CA PHE A 884 -0.24 3.31 -30.52
C PHE A 884 -1.20 4.08 -29.61
N PRO A 885 -1.20 3.82 -28.29
CA PRO A 885 -2.07 4.58 -27.38
C PRO A 885 -1.71 6.07 -27.46
N VAL A 886 -2.73 6.92 -27.50
CA VAL A 886 -2.58 8.40 -27.42
C VAL A 886 -1.80 8.77 -26.14
N ASP A 887 -2.03 7.98 -25.10
CA ASP A 887 -1.42 8.03 -23.79
C ASP A 887 -0.12 7.21 -23.69
N ALA A 888 0.60 7.03 -24.79
CA ALA A 888 1.91 6.41 -24.72
C ALA A 888 2.86 7.23 -23.83
N HIS A 889 3.63 6.56 -22.97
CA HIS A 889 4.60 7.18 -22.07
C HIS A 889 6.04 7.02 -22.58
N ASP A 890 6.91 7.99 -22.26
CA ASP A 890 8.35 7.88 -22.46
C ASP A 890 9.07 7.16 -21.29
N ALA A 891 10.40 7.05 -21.38
CA ALA A 891 11.23 6.40 -20.37
C ALA A 891 11.27 7.11 -18.98
N LYS A 892 10.60 8.25 -18.83
CA LYS A 892 10.39 8.97 -17.56
C LYS A 892 8.93 8.92 -17.09
N GLY A 893 8.08 8.13 -17.77
CA GLY A 893 6.66 8.04 -17.49
C GLY A 893 5.86 9.26 -17.95
N ALA A 894 6.37 10.09 -18.86
CA ALA A 894 5.64 11.25 -19.37
C ALA A 894 4.86 10.92 -20.65
N SER A 895 3.56 11.23 -20.67
CA SER A 895 2.73 11.08 -21.85
C SER A 895 3.06 12.14 -22.92
N ALA A 896 2.61 11.91 -24.16
CA ALA A 896 2.74 12.91 -25.23
C ALA A 896 2.07 14.24 -24.87
N LEU A 897 0.94 14.20 -24.15
CA LEU A 897 0.23 15.40 -23.72
C LEU A 897 1.08 16.23 -22.74
N MET A 898 1.76 15.59 -21.79
CA MET A 898 2.71 16.25 -20.88
C MET A 898 3.93 16.83 -21.62
N ARG A 899 4.48 16.08 -22.59
CA ARG A 899 5.65 16.52 -23.38
C ARG A 899 5.31 17.72 -24.27
N ALA A 900 4.17 17.69 -24.96
CA ALA A 900 3.64 18.82 -25.71
C ALA A 900 3.35 20.02 -24.79
N ALA A 901 2.76 19.79 -23.62
CA ALA A 901 2.39 20.85 -22.69
C ALA A 901 3.61 21.62 -22.12
N GLY A 902 4.62 20.91 -21.61
CA GLY A 902 5.86 21.56 -21.12
C GLY A 902 6.66 22.24 -22.25
N ALA A 903 6.65 21.66 -23.46
CA ALA A 903 7.28 22.23 -24.65
C ALA A 903 6.54 23.46 -25.22
N GLY A 904 5.28 23.72 -24.83
CA GLY A 904 4.49 24.84 -25.33
C GLY A 904 3.73 24.57 -26.64
N ARG A 905 3.59 23.30 -27.06
CA ARG A 905 2.96 22.88 -28.32
C ARG A 905 1.42 22.87 -28.20
N ALA A 906 0.81 24.04 -28.14
CA ALA A 906 -0.65 24.20 -27.92
C ALA A 906 -1.51 23.58 -29.05
N ASP A 907 -0.96 23.49 -30.26
CA ASP A 907 -1.49 22.77 -31.42
C ASP A 907 -1.54 21.25 -31.19
N ILE A 908 -0.42 20.65 -30.76
CA ILE A 908 -0.35 19.21 -30.44
C ILE A 908 -1.17 18.89 -29.19
N VAL A 909 -1.22 19.78 -28.20
CA VAL A 909 -2.12 19.66 -27.04
C VAL A 909 -3.57 19.59 -27.51
N LYS A 910 -4.01 20.47 -28.43
CA LYS A 910 -5.37 20.42 -29.00
C LYS A 910 -5.62 19.12 -29.78
N LEU A 911 -4.69 18.69 -30.63
CA LEU A 911 -4.79 17.42 -31.37
C LEU A 911 -4.92 16.21 -30.42
N LEU A 912 -4.06 16.10 -29.40
CA LEU A 912 -4.06 14.97 -28.47
C LEU A 912 -5.38 14.91 -27.67
N LEU A 913 -5.88 16.05 -27.19
CA LEU A 913 -7.17 16.14 -26.50
C LEU A 913 -8.35 15.78 -27.44
N GLU A 914 -8.28 16.14 -28.72
CA GLU A 914 -9.25 15.72 -29.75
C GLU A 914 -9.19 14.22 -30.09
N ARG A 915 -8.04 13.58 -29.90
CA ARG A 915 -7.89 12.12 -29.98
C ARG A 915 -8.21 11.41 -28.65
N GLY A 916 -8.65 12.14 -27.62
CA GLY A 916 -9.05 11.57 -26.33
C GLY A 916 -7.89 11.23 -25.39
N ALA A 917 -6.78 11.97 -25.46
CA ALA A 917 -5.68 11.85 -24.50
C ALA A 917 -6.16 12.09 -23.06
N ASP A 918 -5.75 11.21 -22.14
CA ASP A 918 -6.13 11.30 -20.74
C ASP A 918 -5.39 12.45 -20.04
N VAL A 919 -6.18 13.41 -19.58
CA VAL A 919 -5.72 14.61 -18.87
C VAL A 919 -5.32 14.32 -17.42
N ALA A 920 -5.82 13.23 -16.84
CA ALA A 920 -5.60 12.85 -15.45
C ALA A 920 -4.33 12.01 -15.24
N GLN A 921 -3.62 11.62 -16.31
CA GLN A 921 -2.36 10.88 -16.16
C GLN A 921 -1.30 11.69 -15.43
N THR A 922 -0.44 10.97 -14.71
CA THR A 922 0.65 11.51 -13.90
C THR A 922 1.95 10.76 -14.19
N THR A 923 3.06 11.49 -14.18
CA THR A 923 4.40 10.88 -14.22
C THR A 923 4.71 10.11 -12.92
N VAL A 924 5.83 9.37 -12.88
CA VAL A 924 6.37 8.78 -11.64
C VAL A 924 6.64 9.83 -10.55
N SER A 925 6.89 11.10 -10.94
CA SER A 925 7.02 12.23 -10.01
C SER A 925 5.71 13.02 -9.87
N GLY A 926 4.55 12.41 -10.16
CA GLY A 926 3.23 13.00 -9.93
C GLY A 926 2.78 14.08 -10.91
N ALA A 927 3.65 14.59 -11.79
CA ALA A 927 3.33 15.71 -12.66
C ALA A 927 2.24 15.36 -13.69
N THR A 928 1.15 16.14 -13.65
CA THR A 928 0.05 16.17 -14.64
C THR A 928 0.41 17.06 -15.84
N PRO A 929 -0.29 16.98 -16.99
CA PRO A 929 -0.08 17.90 -18.12
C PRO A 929 -0.23 19.39 -17.73
N LEU A 930 -1.19 19.70 -16.86
CA LEU A 930 -1.45 21.07 -16.39
C LEU A 930 -0.34 21.55 -15.45
N SER A 931 0.13 20.70 -14.52
CA SER A 931 1.27 21.03 -13.65
C SER A 931 2.57 21.26 -14.43
N ALA A 932 2.79 20.50 -15.51
CA ALA A 932 3.93 20.66 -16.40
C ALA A 932 3.86 21.99 -17.18
N ALA A 933 2.67 22.37 -17.66
CA ALA A 933 2.45 23.67 -18.30
C ALA A 933 2.67 24.86 -17.34
N VAL A 934 2.16 24.76 -16.11
CA VAL A 934 2.31 25.80 -15.07
C VAL A 934 3.75 25.93 -14.60
N SER A 935 4.44 24.81 -14.31
CA SER A 935 5.84 24.81 -13.90
C SER A 935 6.78 25.40 -14.98
N ALA A 936 6.46 25.18 -16.26
CA ALA A 936 7.17 25.76 -17.40
C ALA A 936 6.61 27.14 -17.85
N ARG A 937 5.71 27.76 -17.07
CA ARG A 937 5.07 29.07 -17.32
C ARG A 937 4.47 29.21 -18.73
N ARG A 938 3.81 28.15 -19.23
CA ARG A 938 3.24 28.06 -20.60
C ARG A 938 1.78 28.53 -20.63
N GLN A 939 1.53 29.81 -20.44
CA GLN A 939 0.17 30.38 -20.32
C GLN A 939 -0.79 29.89 -21.43
N ASN A 940 -0.42 30.01 -22.72
CA ASN A 940 -1.28 29.60 -23.85
C ASN A 940 -1.65 28.10 -23.82
N VAL A 941 -0.83 27.26 -23.18
CA VAL A 941 -1.12 25.82 -22.97
C VAL A 941 -2.01 25.62 -21.75
N VAL A 942 -1.77 26.35 -20.65
CA VAL A 942 -2.64 26.36 -19.47
C VAL A 942 -4.07 26.75 -19.89
N GLU A 943 -4.21 27.80 -20.68
CA GLU A 943 -5.48 28.23 -21.27
C GLU A 943 -6.11 27.14 -22.15
N ALA A 944 -5.35 26.55 -23.09
CA ALA A 944 -5.86 25.48 -23.98
C ALA A 944 -6.27 24.18 -23.25
N LEU A 945 -5.62 23.87 -22.12
CA LEU A 945 -6.01 22.75 -21.24
C LEU A 945 -7.30 23.09 -20.47
N LEU A 946 -7.37 24.27 -19.87
CA LEU A 946 -8.56 24.74 -19.13
C LEU A 946 -9.78 24.96 -20.05
N GLU A 947 -9.58 25.29 -21.33
CA GLU A 947 -10.61 25.30 -22.38
C GLU A 947 -11.27 23.93 -22.57
N ARG A 948 -10.52 22.85 -22.39
CA ARG A 948 -10.96 21.45 -22.64
C ARG A 948 -11.46 20.75 -21.38
N GLY A 949 -11.66 21.48 -20.28
CA GLY A 949 -12.28 20.94 -19.05
C GLY A 949 -11.36 20.10 -18.18
N VAL A 950 -10.04 20.27 -18.28
CA VAL A 950 -9.07 19.62 -17.38
C VAL A 950 -9.38 19.97 -15.92
N THR A 951 -9.47 18.95 -15.06
CA THR A 951 -9.73 19.11 -13.62
C THR A 951 -8.65 19.97 -12.97
N VAL A 952 -9.02 21.18 -12.55
CA VAL A 952 -8.07 22.21 -12.12
C VAL A 952 -7.40 21.84 -10.79
N ASP A 953 -8.19 21.26 -9.89
CA ASP A 953 -7.75 20.76 -8.57
C ASP A 953 -7.42 19.27 -8.59
N GLN A 954 -6.85 18.78 -9.70
CA GLN A 954 -6.28 17.43 -9.71
C GLN A 954 -5.15 17.37 -8.67
N ARG A 955 -5.25 16.39 -7.76
CA ARG A 955 -4.23 16.15 -6.74
C ARG A 955 -3.02 15.43 -7.34
N MET A 956 -1.84 15.96 -7.08
CA MET A 956 -0.55 15.31 -7.26
C MET A 956 -0.21 14.52 -5.97
N PRO A 957 0.77 13.61 -5.98
CA PRO A 957 1.28 12.95 -4.78
C PRO A 957 1.78 13.97 -3.74
N GLY A 958 1.54 13.72 -2.46
CA GLY A 958 1.63 14.75 -1.43
C GLY A 958 0.39 15.67 -1.40
N GLY A 959 -0.70 15.28 -2.07
CA GLY A 959 -1.97 16.00 -2.15
C GLY A 959 -1.98 17.31 -2.96
N GLY A 960 -0.83 17.86 -3.36
CA GLY A 960 -0.73 19.23 -3.89
C GLY A 960 -1.57 19.49 -5.16
N THR A 961 -2.13 20.70 -5.30
CA THR A 961 -2.85 21.14 -6.51
C THR A 961 -1.98 22.05 -7.40
N VAL A 962 -2.38 22.21 -8.66
CA VAL A 962 -1.66 23.12 -9.58
C VAL A 962 -1.78 24.59 -9.14
N LEU A 963 -2.87 24.96 -8.45
CA LEU A 963 -3.04 26.29 -7.85
C LEU A 963 -2.00 26.56 -6.76
N MET A 964 -1.66 25.56 -5.93
CA MET A 964 -0.58 25.68 -4.94
C MET A 964 0.78 25.90 -5.60
N ILE A 965 1.09 25.19 -6.70
CA ILE A 965 2.34 25.42 -7.46
C ILE A 965 2.37 26.84 -8.03
N ALA A 966 1.27 27.31 -8.62
CA ALA A 966 1.19 28.67 -9.16
C ALA A 966 1.34 29.75 -8.07
N ALA A 967 0.82 29.50 -6.86
CA ALA A 967 0.98 30.36 -5.69
C ALA A 967 2.41 30.34 -5.12
N ALA A 968 3.01 29.16 -4.94
CA ALA A 968 4.39 28.99 -4.44
C ALA A 968 5.45 29.59 -5.38
N LEU A 969 5.18 29.64 -6.69
CA LEU A 969 6.02 30.30 -7.69
C LEU A 969 5.64 31.79 -7.92
N GLY A 970 4.58 32.28 -7.28
CA GLY A 970 4.09 33.65 -7.39
C GLY A 970 3.73 34.04 -8.84
N TYR A 971 2.91 33.25 -9.52
CA TYR A 971 2.48 33.48 -10.91
C TYR A 971 1.03 34.00 -10.96
N PRO A 972 0.77 35.30 -10.73
CA PRO A 972 -0.59 35.84 -10.58
C PRO A 972 -1.46 35.65 -11.82
N ASP A 973 -0.90 35.72 -13.03
CA ASP A 973 -1.65 35.52 -14.28
C ASP A 973 -2.21 34.09 -14.37
N ILE A 974 -1.42 33.10 -13.94
CA ILE A 974 -1.81 31.69 -13.92
C ILE A 974 -2.77 31.42 -12.76
N VAL A 975 -2.51 31.97 -11.57
CA VAL A 975 -3.43 31.91 -10.41
C VAL A 975 -4.81 32.47 -10.79
N ALA A 976 -4.86 33.62 -11.48
CA ALA A 976 -6.09 34.20 -12.00
C ALA A 976 -6.79 33.29 -13.02
N ALA A 977 -6.06 32.68 -13.96
CA ALA A 977 -6.63 31.76 -14.95
C ALA A 977 -7.23 30.49 -14.31
N LEU A 978 -6.56 29.92 -13.30
CA LEU A 978 -7.03 28.75 -12.54
C LEU A 978 -8.29 29.11 -11.71
N LEU A 979 -8.25 30.21 -10.96
CA LEU A 979 -9.38 30.71 -10.15
C LEU A 979 -10.58 31.21 -10.98
N ALA A 980 -10.35 31.62 -12.23
CA ALA A 980 -11.42 31.93 -13.18
C ALA A 980 -12.10 30.67 -13.74
N ARG A 981 -11.44 29.52 -13.65
CA ARG A 981 -11.92 28.20 -14.12
C ARG A 981 -12.42 27.30 -12.99
N GLY A 982 -12.57 27.85 -11.78
CA GLY A 982 -13.17 27.17 -10.64
C GLY A 982 -12.21 26.39 -9.76
N ALA A 983 -10.90 26.67 -9.83
CA ALA A 983 -9.93 26.11 -8.88
C ALA A 983 -10.32 26.45 -7.43
N ASP A 984 -10.30 25.46 -6.56
CA ASP A 984 -10.60 25.61 -5.15
C ASP A 984 -9.43 26.29 -4.41
N ALA A 985 -9.67 27.55 -4.00
CA ALA A 985 -8.73 28.34 -3.19
C ALA A 985 -8.47 27.74 -1.80
N ASN A 986 -9.32 26.79 -1.35
CA ASN A 986 -9.29 26.13 -0.05
C ASN A 986 -8.81 24.68 -0.08
N ALA A 987 -8.43 24.13 -1.24
CA ALA A 987 -7.92 22.79 -1.36
C ALA A 987 -6.70 22.58 -0.44
N GLN A 988 -6.71 21.54 0.39
CA GLN A 988 -5.63 21.16 1.32
C GLN A 988 -4.81 19.98 0.78
N ASP A 989 -3.49 20.01 0.87
CA ASP A 989 -2.60 18.89 0.47
C ASP A 989 -2.47 17.80 1.56
N GLU A 990 -1.57 16.82 1.40
CA GLU A 990 -1.35 15.75 2.40
C GLU A 990 -0.63 16.24 3.69
N HIS A 991 -0.43 17.56 3.82
CA HIS A 991 0.12 18.25 4.99
C HIS A 991 -0.76 19.45 5.42
N GLY A 992 -2.04 19.46 5.04
CA GLY A 992 -2.98 20.56 5.29
C GLY A 992 -2.67 21.87 4.53
N THR A 993 -1.61 21.91 3.72
CA THR A 993 -1.14 23.13 3.05
C THR A 993 -2.14 23.56 1.98
N ARG A 994 -2.54 24.84 2.00
CA ARG A 994 -3.48 25.44 1.06
C ARG A 994 -2.79 26.37 0.06
N PRO A 995 -3.44 26.77 -1.07
CA PRO A 995 -2.96 27.83 -1.95
C PRO A 995 -2.55 29.12 -1.21
N LEU A 996 -3.27 29.50 -0.16
CA LEU A 996 -2.94 30.67 0.66
C LEU A 996 -1.68 30.45 1.52
N HIS A 997 -1.46 29.23 2.04
CA HIS A 997 -0.23 28.84 2.74
C HIS A 997 0.98 28.90 1.80
N ALA A 998 0.82 28.42 0.56
CA ALA A 998 1.84 28.50 -0.48
C ALA A 998 2.18 29.96 -0.89
N ALA A 999 1.18 30.84 -1.01
CA ALA A 999 1.38 32.26 -1.30
C ALA A 999 2.06 33.01 -0.14
N ALA A 1000 1.68 32.71 1.11
CA ALA A 1000 2.32 33.24 2.31
C ALA A 1000 3.79 32.80 2.42
N GLN A 1001 4.09 31.54 2.09
CA GLN A 1001 5.45 31.01 2.08
C GLN A 1001 6.32 31.68 1.00
N PHE A 1002 5.75 31.95 -0.19
CA PHE A 1002 6.42 32.73 -1.24
C PHE A 1002 6.74 34.15 -0.75
N ALA A 1003 5.79 34.82 -0.08
CA ALA A 1003 5.94 36.17 0.45
C ALA A 1003 7.06 36.27 1.51
N PHE A 1004 7.10 35.38 2.51
CA PHE A 1004 8.18 35.40 3.51
C PHE A 1004 9.57 35.18 2.89
N ALA A 1005 9.65 34.38 1.82
CA ALA A 1005 10.90 34.07 1.14
C ALA A 1005 11.35 35.11 0.08
N HIS A 1006 10.45 35.93 -0.47
CA HIS A 1006 10.74 36.81 -1.62
C HIS A 1006 10.26 38.24 -1.41
N ARG A 1007 11.15 39.22 -1.62
CA ARG A 1007 10.85 40.67 -1.48
C ARG A 1007 10.01 41.27 -2.62
N ASP A 1008 9.35 40.45 -3.45
CA ASP A 1008 8.51 40.91 -4.56
C ASP A 1008 7.10 41.23 -4.05
N THR A 1009 6.97 42.41 -3.41
CA THR A 1009 5.72 42.88 -2.83
C THR A 1009 4.59 42.93 -3.85
N ALA A 1010 4.86 43.21 -5.13
CA ALA A 1010 3.84 43.31 -6.15
C ALA A 1010 3.23 41.94 -6.49
N ARG A 1011 4.07 40.94 -6.82
CA ARG A 1011 3.59 39.60 -7.16
C ARG A 1011 3.02 38.85 -5.96
N ALA A 1012 3.62 39.01 -4.77
CA ALA A 1012 3.10 38.44 -3.54
C ALA A 1012 1.71 39.03 -3.21
N ARG A 1013 1.58 40.36 -3.24
CA ARG A 1013 0.30 41.06 -2.98
C ARG A 1013 -0.78 40.65 -3.98
N GLN A 1014 -0.50 40.69 -5.28
CA GLN A 1014 -1.49 40.32 -6.30
C GLN A 1014 -1.94 38.84 -6.17
N THR A 1015 -1.02 37.94 -5.82
CA THR A 1015 -1.34 36.52 -5.60
C THR A 1015 -2.24 36.31 -4.37
N LEU A 1016 -1.95 37.01 -3.26
CA LEU A 1016 -2.76 36.98 -2.04
C LEU A 1016 -4.14 37.63 -2.27
N GLU A 1017 -4.20 38.80 -2.93
CA GLU A 1017 -5.46 39.50 -3.25
C GLU A 1017 -6.37 38.66 -4.17
N LEU A 1018 -5.80 37.90 -5.13
CA LEU A 1018 -6.55 36.98 -5.98
C LEU A 1018 -7.16 35.80 -5.19
N LEU A 1019 -6.41 35.22 -4.25
CA LEU A 1019 -6.87 34.09 -3.44
C LEU A 1019 -7.93 34.53 -2.40
N VAL A 1020 -7.66 35.59 -1.64
CA VAL A 1020 -8.61 36.13 -0.66
C VAL A 1020 -9.88 36.65 -1.34
N GLY A 1021 -9.74 37.34 -2.48
CA GLY A 1021 -10.87 37.78 -3.32
C GLY A 1021 -11.70 36.64 -3.94
N LYS A 1022 -11.25 35.38 -3.79
CA LYS A 1022 -11.94 34.17 -4.22
C LYS A 1022 -12.43 33.29 -3.06
N GLY A 1023 -12.35 33.78 -1.82
CA GLY A 1023 -12.87 33.09 -0.64
C GLY A 1023 -11.91 32.10 0.00
N ALA A 1024 -10.59 32.29 -0.17
CA ALA A 1024 -9.60 31.56 0.62
C ALA A 1024 -9.81 31.85 2.12
N GLU A 1025 -9.98 30.79 2.91
CA GLU A 1025 -10.10 30.82 4.37
C GLU A 1025 -8.77 31.28 4.97
N LEU A 1026 -8.77 32.42 5.67
CA LEU A 1026 -7.57 33.04 6.24
C LEU A 1026 -7.04 32.26 7.46
N ASP A 1027 -7.99 31.68 8.20
CA ASP A 1027 -7.81 31.09 9.53
C ASP A 1027 -7.82 29.55 9.50
N ALA A 1028 -7.88 28.99 8.30
CA ALA A 1028 -7.71 27.56 8.12
C ALA A 1028 -6.28 27.15 8.45
N CYS A 1029 -6.15 26.01 9.14
CA CYS A 1029 -4.89 25.53 9.68
C CYS A 1029 -4.21 24.45 8.84
N ASP A 1030 -2.91 24.37 9.08
CA ASP A 1030 -1.96 23.28 8.87
C ASP A 1030 -2.36 21.88 9.36
N ASP A 1031 -1.68 20.81 8.89
CA ASP A 1031 -1.50 19.56 9.66
C ASP A 1031 -0.46 19.76 10.80
N ARG A 1032 0.02 20.99 10.99
CA ARG A 1032 0.82 21.47 12.14
C ARG A 1032 0.11 22.56 12.93
N GLY A 1033 -1.13 22.90 12.57
CA GLY A 1033 -1.85 24.08 13.04
C GLY A 1033 -1.42 25.41 12.38
N ASP A 1034 -0.33 25.45 11.60
CA ASP A 1034 0.17 26.66 10.93
C ASP A 1034 -0.90 27.24 9.98
N SER A 1035 -1.47 28.42 10.27
CA SER A 1035 -2.35 29.14 9.32
C SER A 1035 -1.57 30.02 8.34
N ALA A 1036 -2.23 30.53 7.29
CA ALA A 1036 -1.63 31.46 6.33
C ALA A 1036 -0.95 32.69 6.98
N LEU A 1037 -1.50 33.16 8.09
CA LEU A 1037 -0.94 34.27 8.87
C LEU A 1037 0.34 33.85 9.61
N HIS A 1038 0.39 32.65 10.17
CA HIS A 1038 1.59 32.08 10.80
C HIS A 1038 2.74 31.94 9.80
N ILE A 1039 2.44 31.40 8.62
CA ILE A 1039 3.42 31.17 7.54
C ILE A 1039 3.93 32.50 6.97
N LEU A 1040 3.05 33.50 6.80
CA LEU A 1040 3.45 34.85 6.36
C LEU A 1040 4.44 35.50 7.34
N LEU A 1041 4.32 35.20 8.63
CA LEU A 1041 5.16 35.74 9.70
C LEU A 1041 6.37 34.86 10.03
N GLY A 1042 6.52 33.73 9.33
CA GLY A 1042 7.74 32.90 9.35
C GLY A 1042 7.66 31.60 10.16
N ALA A 1043 6.51 31.18 10.71
CA ALA A 1043 6.41 30.07 11.67
C ALA A 1043 6.94 28.69 11.20
N ARG A 1044 7.11 28.49 9.89
CA ARG A 1044 7.75 27.33 9.24
C ARG A 1044 9.28 27.47 9.02
N ALA A 1045 9.85 28.66 9.21
CA ALA A 1045 11.27 28.98 9.01
C ALA A 1045 12.07 28.85 10.31
N GLU A 1046 13.40 28.77 10.22
CA GLU A 1046 14.26 28.72 11.41
C GLU A 1046 14.13 30.02 12.24
N PRO A 1047 13.92 29.96 13.57
CA PRO A 1047 13.85 31.16 14.40
C PRO A 1047 15.07 32.07 14.20
N ARG A 1048 14.83 33.39 14.15
CA ARG A 1048 15.76 34.45 13.70
C ARG A 1048 15.97 34.58 12.19
N SER A 1049 15.28 33.82 11.33
CA SER A 1049 15.25 34.08 9.88
C SER A 1049 14.89 35.55 9.56
N VAL A 1050 15.60 36.14 8.59
CA VAL A 1050 15.54 37.59 8.31
C VAL A 1050 14.37 37.95 7.38
N GLY A 1051 13.21 38.25 7.96
CA GLY A 1051 12.06 38.81 7.24
C GLY A 1051 12.18 40.32 7.01
N ASP A 1052 11.77 40.81 5.83
CA ASP A 1052 11.63 42.24 5.55
C ASP A 1052 10.35 42.76 6.23
N GLN A 1053 10.51 43.51 7.31
CA GLN A 1053 9.38 43.97 8.12
C GLN A 1053 8.42 44.91 7.38
N GLN A 1054 8.88 45.70 6.41
CA GLN A 1054 8.02 46.62 5.66
C GLN A 1054 7.21 45.88 4.59
N HIS A 1055 7.85 44.94 3.90
CA HIS A 1055 7.17 44.00 2.99
C HIS A 1055 6.10 43.19 3.73
N LEU A 1056 6.47 42.56 4.85
CA LEU A 1056 5.56 41.73 5.64
C LEU A 1056 4.42 42.54 6.27
N GLN A 1057 4.67 43.73 6.80
CA GLN A 1057 3.60 44.60 7.32
C GLN A 1057 2.63 45.05 6.19
N SER A 1058 3.14 45.31 4.98
CA SER A 1058 2.31 45.66 3.82
C SER A 1058 1.38 44.52 3.41
N LEU A 1059 1.85 43.27 3.45
CA LEU A 1059 1.03 42.09 3.12
C LEU A 1059 0.09 41.67 4.27
N LEU A 1060 0.53 41.79 5.52
CA LEU A 1060 -0.28 41.59 6.73
C LEU A 1060 -1.56 42.44 6.71
N SER A 1061 -1.51 43.64 6.11
CA SER A 1061 -2.71 44.50 5.95
C SER A 1061 -3.87 43.80 5.23
N LEU A 1062 -3.60 42.84 4.33
CA LEU A 1062 -4.64 42.05 3.65
C LEU A 1062 -5.38 41.13 4.63
N PHE A 1063 -4.64 40.45 5.51
CA PHE A 1063 -5.19 39.54 6.52
C PHE A 1063 -6.00 40.31 7.57
N LEU A 1064 -5.48 41.46 8.02
CA LEU A 1064 -6.19 42.33 8.97
C LEU A 1064 -7.48 42.94 8.38
N VAL A 1065 -7.46 43.35 7.10
CA VAL A 1065 -8.67 43.82 6.39
C VAL A 1065 -9.66 42.67 6.18
N GLY A 1066 -9.17 41.47 5.89
CA GLY A 1066 -9.95 40.24 5.78
C GLY A 1066 -10.53 39.72 7.10
N ARG A 1067 -10.11 40.30 8.24
CA ARG A 1067 -10.46 39.87 9.61
C ARG A 1067 -9.99 38.46 9.98
N ALA A 1068 -8.79 38.09 9.55
CA ALA A 1068 -8.12 36.90 10.05
C ALA A 1068 -8.01 36.93 11.59
N ASP A 1069 -8.13 35.78 12.24
CA ASP A 1069 -7.95 35.64 13.67
C ASP A 1069 -6.47 35.76 14.03
N VAL A 1070 -6.15 36.88 14.68
CA VAL A 1070 -4.81 37.23 15.15
C VAL A 1070 -4.39 36.48 16.43
N ASN A 1071 -5.30 35.69 17.02
CA ASN A 1071 -5.12 34.93 18.26
C ASN A 1071 -5.08 33.41 18.06
N LEU A 1072 -5.43 32.93 16.87
CA LEU A 1072 -5.32 31.53 16.49
C LEU A 1072 -3.92 30.98 16.83
N GLN A 1073 -3.84 29.73 17.28
CA GLN A 1073 -2.59 29.07 17.67
C GLN A 1073 -2.41 27.79 16.87
N ASP A 1074 -1.16 27.46 16.53
CA ASP A 1074 -0.81 26.20 15.89
C ASP A 1074 -0.75 25.02 16.89
N ASP A 1075 -0.40 23.80 16.43
CA ASP A 1075 -0.34 22.61 17.31
C ASP A 1075 0.79 22.69 18.36
N ARG A 1076 1.76 23.58 18.16
CA ARG A 1076 2.80 23.94 19.13
C ARG A 1076 2.34 25.06 20.07
N GLY A 1077 1.12 25.57 19.92
CA GLY A 1077 0.57 26.74 20.62
C GLY A 1077 1.15 28.09 20.15
N VAL A 1078 1.93 28.12 19.07
CA VAL A 1078 2.50 29.34 18.50
C VAL A 1078 1.38 30.13 17.81
N SER A 1079 1.17 31.37 18.24
CA SER A 1079 0.25 32.34 17.63
C SER A 1079 0.96 33.29 16.63
N PRO A 1080 0.25 34.15 15.88
CA PRO A 1080 0.87 35.19 15.04
C PRO A 1080 1.82 36.12 15.80
N LEU A 1081 1.54 36.41 17.08
CA LEU A 1081 2.46 37.16 17.94
C LEU A 1081 3.67 36.33 18.35
N HIS A 1082 3.55 35.02 18.56
CA HIS A 1082 4.70 34.13 18.76
C HIS A 1082 5.56 34.01 17.49
N ALA A 1083 4.97 34.03 16.29
CA ALA A 1083 5.75 34.11 15.04
C ALA A 1083 6.48 35.46 14.93
N CYS A 1084 5.80 36.57 15.22
CA CYS A 1084 6.45 37.88 15.29
C CYS A 1084 7.54 37.95 16.38
N ALA A 1085 7.38 37.21 17.48
CA ALA A 1085 8.44 36.97 18.45
C ALA A 1085 9.58 36.20 17.77
N MET A 1086 9.41 34.94 17.36
CA MET A 1086 10.46 34.07 16.77
C MET A 1086 11.36 34.72 15.68
N HIS A 1087 10.84 35.68 14.92
CA HIS A 1087 11.61 36.40 13.89
C HIS A 1087 11.91 37.88 14.25
N GLY A 1088 11.41 38.36 15.38
CA GLY A 1088 11.57 39.71 15.93
C GLY A 1088 11.04 40.79 15.00
N LEU A 1089 9.78 40.66 14.60
CA LEU A 1089 9.11 41.47 13.59
C LEU A 1089 8.29 42.59 14.25
N ILE A 1090 8.96 43.61 14.79
CA ILE A 1090 8.28 44.67 15.57
C ILE A 1090 7.19 45.43 14.79
N LEU A 1091 7.36 45.68 13.48
CA LEU A 1091 6.33 46.36 12.68
C LEU A 1091 5.06 45.48 12.45
N PRO A 1092 5.16 44.19 12.08
CA PRO A 1092 4.05 43.25 12.17
C PRO A 1092 3.44 43.08 13.58
N ALA A 1093 4.26 42.96 14.63
CA ALA A 1093 3.78 42.81 16.02
C ALA A 1093 2.90 44.00 16.44
N ARG A 1094 3.32 45.23 16.15
CA ARG A 1094 2.52 46.45 16.37
C ARG A 1094 1.19 46.43 15.63
N ALA A 1095 1.15 45.92 14.41
CA ALA A 1095 -0.08 45.83 13.62
C ALA A 1095 -1.05 44.77 14.18
N LEU A 1096 -0.53 43.64 14.67
CA LEU A 1096 -1.32 42.61 15.35
C LEU A 1096 -1.86 43.10 16.70
N LEU A 1097 -1.04 43.75 17.53
CA LEU A 1097 -1.48 44.35 18.81
C LEU A 1097 -2.55 45.43 18.58
N ALA A 1098 -2.40 46.27 17.55
CA ALA A 1098 -3.42 47.24 17.15
C ALA A 1098 -4.74 46.57 16.68
N ALA A 1099 -4.67 45.35 16.16
CA ALA A 1099 -5.80 44.51 15.80
C ALA A 1099 -6.38 43.68 16.97
N ARG A 1100 -5.88 43.87 18.21
CA ARG A 1100 -6.23 43.12 19.43
C ARG A 1100 -5.78 41.66 19.44
N ALA A 1101 -4.57 41.40 18.94
CA ALA A 1101 -3.86 40.17 19.27
C ALA A 1101 -3.51 40.13 20.76
N ASP A 1102 -3.63 38.96 21.37
CA ASP A 1102 -3.43 38.70 22.80
C ASP A 1102 -1.96 38.38 23.11
N PRO A 1103 -1.23 39.27 23.81
CA PRO A 1103 0.15 39.03 24.19
C PRO A 1103 0.34 38.03 25.34
N GLU A 1104 -0.74 37.59 26.00
CA GLU A 1104 -0.70 36.65 27.15
C GLU A 1104 -1.15 35.23 26.77
N ALA A 1105 -1.51 34.96 25.50
CA ALA A 1105 -1.81 33.60 25.02
C ALA A 1105 -0.59 32.68 25.17
N ALA A 1106 -0.73 31.46 25.68
CA ALA A 1106 0.43 30.58 25.99
C ALA A 1106 0.61 29.43 24.98
N ASP A 1107 1.87 29.12 24.63
CA ASP A 1107 2.22 28.01 23.75
C ASP A 1107 2.17 26.63 24.44
N SER A 1108 2.45 25.55 23.69
CA SER A 1108 2.45 24.16 24.20
C SER A 1108 3.51 23.86 25.28
N MET A 1109 4.46 24.78 25.50
CA MET A 1109 5.42 24.75 26.61
C MET A 1109 5.05 25.75 27.72
N GLY A 1110 3.83 26.29 27.69
CA GLY A 1110 3.28 27.23 28.66
C GLY A 1110 3.82 28.67 28.54
N ARG A 1111 4.46 29.03 27.43
CA ARG A 1111 5.18 30.32 27.27
C ARG A 1111 4.35 31.30 26.45
N THR A 1112 4.28 32.55 26.88
CA THR A 1112 3.63 33.65 26.12
C THR A 1112 4.44 34.10 24.88
N PRO A 1113 3.87 34.88 23.93
CA PRO A 1113 4.64 35.56 22.89
C PRO A 1113 5.76 36.40 23.48
N ARG A 1114 5.50 36.99 24.65
CA ARG A 1114 6.49 37.75 25.40
C ARG A 1114 7.60 36.83 25.93
N GLU A 1115 7.29 35.69 26.53
CA GLU A 1115 8.31 34.76 27.03
C GLU A 1115 9.05 33.99 25.93
N VAL A 1116 8.46 33.84 24.74
CA VAL A 1116 9.19 33.42 23.54
C VAL A 1116 10.02 34.58 22.97
N ALA A 1117 9.53 35.82 23.06
CA ALA A 1117 10.31 37.02 22.76
C ALA A 1117 11.41 37.28 23.78
N ASP A 1118 11.29 36.81 25.01
CA ASP A 1118 12.34 36.84 26.03
C ASP A 1118 13.26 35.61 25.84
N LEU A 1119 12.79 34.37 25.75
CA LEU A 1119 13.65 33.20 25.48
C LEU A 1119 14.47 33.37 24.19
N LEU A 1120 13.89 33.92 23.13
CA LEU A 1120 14.57 34.31 21.90
C LEU A 1120 14.90 35.82 21.86
N GLY A 1121 14.84 36.50 23.00
CA GLY A 1121 15.40 37.80 23.43
C GLY A 1121 15.09 39.07 22.64
N PHE A 1122 14.18 39.03 21.69
CA PHE A 1122 13.65 40.19 20.97
C PHE A 1122 12.94 41.21 21.90
N ILE A 1123 13.62 41.88 22.84
CA ILE A 1123 12.95 42.73 23.85
C ILE A 1123 12.55 44.10 23.30
N ASP A 1124 13.03 44.50 22.12
CA ASP A 1124 12.34 45.51 21.32
C ASP A 1124 10.89 45.08 21.00
N VAL A 1125 10.65 43.78 20.81
CA VAL A 1125 9.32 43.17 20.67
C VAL A 1125 8.70 42.80 22.04
N ALA A 1126 9.44 42.24 23.01
CA ALA A 1126 8.89 41.86 24.32
C ALA A 1126 8.41 43.07 25.15
N ALA A 1127 9.08 44.22 25.04
CA ALA A 1127 8.62 45.48 25.62
C ALA A 1127 7.36 46.02 24.92
N GLU A 1128 7.20 45.78 23.61
CA GLU A 1128 5.99 46.13 22.86
C GLU A 1128 4.82 45.18 23.20
N LEU A 1129 5.11 43.90 23.45
CA LEU A 1129 4.18 42.87 23.92
C LEU A 1129 3.79 43.03 25.40
N THR A 1130 4.37 43.97 26.15
CA THR A 1130 4.06 44.12 27.58
C THR A 1130 2.69 44.77 27.78
N VAL A 1131 1.74 44.04 28.41
CA VAL A 1131 0.39 44.54 28.70
C VAL A 1131 0.43 45.81 29.56
N ARG A 1132 0.13 46.94 28.93
CA ARG A 1132 -0.20 48.18 29.65
C ARG A 1132 -1.64 48.11 30.15
N LEU A 1133 -1.82 47.62 31.37
CA LEU A 1133 -3.06 47.79 32.13
C LEU A 1133 -3.48 49.28 32.08
N PRO A 1134 -4.71 49.63 31.62
CA PRO A 1134 -5.17 51.01 31.51
C PRO A 1134 -5.55 51.57 32.90
N GLY A 1135 -4.56 51.74 33.77
CA GLY A 1135 -4.76 51.96 35.22
C GLY A 1135 -3.77 52.87 35.93
N ALA A 1136 -2.75 53.42 35.27
CA ALA A 1136 -1.88 54.46 35.86
C ALA A 1136 -1.15 55.31 34.80
N MET A 1137 -1.66 56.52 34.51
CA MET A 1137 -0.79 57.61 34.05
C MET A 1137 -0.22 58.31 35.29
N PRO A 1138 1.11 58.45 35.43
CA PRO A 1138 1.69 59.38 36.38
C PRO A 1138 1.25 60.81 36.03
N LEU A 1139 0.75 61.57 37.01
CA LEU A 1139 0.44 62.99 36.80
C LEU A 1139 1.74 63.77 36.50
N PRO A 1140 1.73 64.73 35.57
CA PRO A 1140 2.95 65.45 35.17
C PRO A 1140 3.44 66.34 36.31
N GLY A 1141 4.52 65.95 36.99
CA GLY A 1141 5.06 66.74 38.11
C GLY A 1141 6.23 66.17 38.91
N GLN A 1142 6.75 64.96 38.63
CA GLN A 1142 7.92 64.42 39.31
C GLN A 1142 9.10 64.21 38.34
N PRO A 1143 10.33 64.68 38.67
CA PRO A 1143 11.51 64.47 37.84
C PRO A 1143 12.03 63.02 37.96
N ALA A 1144 12.66 62.52 36.90
CA ALA A 1144 13.12 61.14 36.84
C ALA A 1144 14.25 60.85 37.84
N ALA A 1145 14.03 59.88 38.73
CA ALA A 1145 15.09 59.22 39.47
C ALA A 1145 15.67 58.08 38.61
N GLN A 1146 16.96 58.13 38.32
CA GLN A 1146 17.65 57.14 37.50
C GLN A 1146 17.92 55.84 38.28
N ARG A 1147 17.63 54.69 37.67
CA ARG A 1147 18.42 53.45 37.70
C ARG A 1147 17.95 52.48 36.63
#